data_AF-D3W8J8-F1
#
_entry.id   AF-D3W8J8-F1
#
_cell.length_a   1.000
_cell.length_b   1.000
_cell.length_c   1.000
_cell.angle_alpha   90.00
_cell.angle_beta   90.00
_cell.angle_gamma   90.00
#
_symmetry.space_group_name_H-M   'P 1'
#
loop_
_entity.id
_entity.type
_entity.pdbx_description
1 polymer ?
#
loop_
_entity_poly.entity_id
_entity_poly.type
_entity_poly.pdbx_seq_one_letter_code
_entity_poly.pdbx_strand_id
1 'polypeptide(L)'
;MNEFLRSDALRLYRWVRTARCIDDMERELVARGEAFFQVSGAGHEAGAALALVLNPEDYLHCHYRDKALMLARGIPVLEFFDSLLCSGASHSAGRQMSAHLSAPALKILSVVGPVGNSALQAAGVAEQIKNQPSHPIVLCSLGDGMTQQGEVMESIAEAVRSALPVLFLIEDNHFSISTPTGGKTFFSHPNGDAESFYGLAIHRVDGTDPVACLSTLRTLVNNMRESRAPVLCVMQVERLTSHTNADDDTVYRDPEAVQRLRETADPIAKLRAQLMASGIADSALTALDQEIRAEVRAAAEKALDHPAPAAEHGAKAVVPSMLTNRHLECRGSGHAEPITMAEALRETLRSQMTEDERVTLYGEDIEDPKGDVFGVTRGLTAAFPGRVRNSPLSESTIVGTSIGRAFAGGRPVAFLQFADFLPLAFNQIAMELASVHWRTQGSWAAPVILMVTCGAYRPGLGPFHAHSFESIIAHLPGIDVVVSSTAADAAGMLNAAFASQRPTVIFYPKALLSDRSRATSPDVGKQFIPIGAARVVRTGQELTLVGWGNTVPICEKVAATLESAGVSAEVIDLRWLSPWDRETVCDSVRKTRRLLVVHEDNLSVGFGAEILATVVESVEGLLKCRRVARPDTFIPCHFGNQLDLLPSYQKVLAAAAEMLDLDLSWTRPALPDAGRQVVTVIGSSPSDQNVDVVDIAVQVGDAVTAGQTIASLEADKAIVDLASPADGIVEAIHLQVGDKAPVDAPLMTLIVARGRPRQPSSEVHGVARLARRVSKRVLGHGSSSRTNVVLSGLAACRGRARLDNRELALRFPALASSNGGEDGIYARTGIESRLVADQEQDAVTMAVEAASAALKEAGIEARDLSLVICSTSTPVMISPSTACQVLHSLAPGSDIPAYDLQAACSGYLYALANAWDFIQQHPEATVLVLTTETMRRIVDIDDPGTSTIFADAATATIISSGLRHGPALASLQRPVLGAHGESGKTLRVPFPGTGAHVHMDGGRIFVEAIRRMADMLLKACAQSNISLQDLGLVVPHQANGRIIEALRTRLNLAENQVWNEIRFQGNTSSSSIPLALDTVLRRDKSTQRIGLCTFGAGYTFGGAILELGRPRDGSRIS
;
A
#
# COMPACT_ATOMS: atom_id res chain seq x y z
N MET A 1 26.21 -61.66 -14.56
CA MET A 1 25.96 -60.46 -15.40
C MET A 1 26.43 -60.75 -16.82
N ASN A 2 25.58 -60.54 -17.84
CA ASN A 2 25.96 -60.64 -19.27
C ASN A 2 26.94 -59.48 -19.62
N GLU A 3 27.81 -59.67 -20.62
CA GLU A 3 28.77 -58.68 -21.13
C GLU A 3 28.15 -57.29 -21.45
N PHE A 4 26.94 -57.23 -22.02
CA PHE A 4 26.23 -55.97 -22.27
C PHE A 4 25.86 -55.23 -20.97
N LEU A 5 25.34 -55.96 -19.98
CA LEU A 5 25.07 -55.44 -18.64
C LEU A 5 26.37 -55.05 -17.90
N ARG A 6 27.49 -55.71 -18.18
CA ARG A 6 28.80 -55.38 -17.59
C ARG A 6 29.30 -54.01 -18.07
N SER A 7 29.12 -53.69 -19.35
CA SER A 7 29.47 -52.36 -19.91
C SER A 7 28.63 -51.25 -19.29
N ASP A 8 27.31 -51.44 -19.20
CA ASP A 8 26.39 -50.50 -18.56
C ASP A 8 26.73 -50.29 -17.08
N ALA A 9 27.01 -51.37 -16.35
CA ALA A 9 27.38 -51.31 -14.93
C ALA A 9 28.72 -50.60 -14.70
N LEU A 10 29.70 -50.71 -15.60
CA LEU A 10 30.97 -49.99 -15.51
C LEU A 10 30.79 -48.48 -15.78
N ARG A 11 29.94 -48.11 -16.76
CA ARG A 11 29.56 -46.71 -17.00
C ARG A 11 28.84 -46.12 -15.78
N LEU A 12 27.88 -46.86 -15.24
CA LEU A 12 27.16 -46.48 -14.03
C LEU A 12 28.13 -46.30 -12.86
N TYR A 13 29.10 -47.20 -12.70
CA TYR A 13 30.13 -47.11 -11.66
C TYR A 13 30.95 -45.82 -11.78
N ARG A 14 31.37 -45.44 -12.99
CA ARG A 14 32.06 -44.15 -13.21
C ARG A 14 31.19 -42.98 -12.74
N TRP A 15 29.93 -42.91 -13.15
CA TRP A 15 29.05 -41.79 -12.78
C TRP A 15 28.80 -41.70 -11.27
N VAL A 16 28.41 -42.80 -10.61
CA VAL A 16 28.15 -42.78 -9.17
C VAL A 16 29.41 -42.46 -8.38
N ARG A 17 30.57 -42.93 -8.83
CA ARG A 17 31.85 -42.66 -8.18
C ARG A 17 32.31 -41.22 -8.36
N THR A 18 32.15 -40.67 -9.56
CA THR A 18 32.43 -39.25 -9.84
C THR A 18 31.52 -38.35 -9.01
N ALA A 19 30.22 -38.64 -8.89
CA ALA A 19 29.30 -37.89 -8.05
C ALA A 19 29.75 -37.86 -6.58
N ARG A 20 30.16 -39.01 -6.01
CA ARG A 20 30.70 -39.06 -4.63
C ARG A 20 32.03 -38.31 -4.49
N CYS A 21 32.91 -38.37 -5.49
CA CYS A 21 34.15 -37.60 -5.46
C CYS A 21 33.89 -36.08 -5.53
N ILE A 22 32.86 -35.66 -6.27
CA ILE A 22 32.39 -34.26 -6.26
C ILE A 22 31.91 -33.89 -4.85
N ASP A 23 31.03 -34.69 -4.22
CA ASP A 23 30.57 -34.44 -2.83
C ASP A 23 31.74 -34.30 -1.84
N ASP A 24 32.73 -35.18 -1.94
CA ASP A 24 33.91 -35.14 -1.07
C ASP A 24 34.75 -33.88 -1.28
N MET A 25 34.94 -33.46 -2.54
CA MET A 25 35.69 -32.25 -2.90
C MET A 25 34.92 -30.97 -2.54
N GLU A 26 33.60 -30.93 -2.72
CA GLU A 26 32.76 -29.83 -2.28
C GLU A 26 32.83 -29.65 -0.76
N ARG A 27 32.82 -30.76 0.00
CA ARG A 27 33.00 -30.74 1.46
C ARG A 27 34.39 -30.24 1.85
N GLU A 28 35.44 -30.62 1.11
CA GLU A 28 36.80 -30.08 1.26
C GLU A 28 36.83 -28.56 1.02
N LEU A 29 36.21 -28.08 -0.06
CA LEU A 29 36.06 -26.65 -0.38
C LEU A 29 35.36 -25.87 0.74
N VAL A 30 34.24 -26.39 1.26
CA VAL A 30 33.53 -25.79 2.40
C VAL A 30 34.39 -25.77 3.65
N ALA A 31 35.09 -26.87 3.97
CA ALA A 31 35.96 -26.95 5.14
C ALA A 31 37.17 -26.00 5.05
N ARG A 32 37.60 -25.64 3.84
CA ARG A 32 38.62 -24.61 3.58
C ARG A 32 38.09 -23.19 3.63
N GLY A 33 36.77 -23.00 3.71
CA GLY A 33 36.13 -21.68 3.66
C GLY A 33 36.08 -21.06 2.26
N GLU A 34 36.30 -21.85 1.21
CA GLU A 34 36.27 -21.41 -0.19
C GLU A 34 34.86 -21.50 -0.80
N ALA A 35 33.98 -22.31 -0.20
CA ALA A 35 32.56 -22.43 -0.54
C ALA A 35 31.69 -22.32 0.73
N PHE A 36 30.42 -21.94 0.56
CA PHE A 36 29.54 -21.63 1.70
C PHE A 36 28.47 -22.68 1.98
N PHE A 37 27.89 -23.27 0.94
CA PHE A 37 26.71 -24.13 1.07
C PHE A 37 26.81 -25.35 0.17
N GLN A 38 26.66 -26.54 0.76
CA GLN A 38 26.84 -27.82 0.11
C GLN A 38 25.68 -28.76 0.45
N VAL A 39 25.16 -29.41 -0.58
CA VAL A 39 24.10 -30.40 -0.47
C VAL A 39 24.63 -31.73 -1.00
N SER A 40 24.81 -32.69 -0.10
CA SER A 40 25.36 -34.00 -0.41
C SER A 40 24.36 -34.89 -1.13
N GLY A 41 24.80 -35.56 -2.20
CA GLY A 41 24.04 -36.61 -2.89
C GLY A 41 24.36 -38.02 -2.35
N ALA A 42 25.14 -38.14 -1.29
CA ALA A 42 25.64 -39.43 -0.81
C ALA A 42 24.51 -40.39 -0.36
N GLY A 43 24.42 -41.52 -1.07
CA GLY A 43 23.42 -42.58 -0.92
C GLY A 43 22.25 -42.51 -1.92
N HIS A 44 22.17 -41.44 -2.72
CA HIS A 44 21.18 -41.25 -3.80
C HIS A 44 21.74 -41.62 -5.19
N GLU A 45 22.97 -42.12 -5.28
CA GLU A 45 23.68 -42.20 -6.56
C GLU A 45 23.06 -43.16 -7.58
N ALA A 46 22.24 -44.12 -7.14
CA ALA A 46 21.54 -45.04 -8.04
C ALA A 46 20.59 -44.34 -9.03
N GLY A 47 20.19 -43.09 -8.76
CA GLY A 47 19.45 -42.27 -9.72
C GLY A 47 20.14 -42.15 -11.09
N ALA A 48 21.47 -42.28 -11.15
CA ALA A 48 22.23 -42.32 -12.41
C ALA A 48 21.81 -43.45 -13.37
N ALA A 49 21.18 -44.52 -12.87
CA ALA A 49 20.64 -45.59 -13.70
C ALA A 49 19.58 -45.09 -14.70
N LEU A 50 18.85 -44.02 -14.38
CA LEU A 50 17.86 -43.43 -15.29
C LEU A 50 18.47 -42.93 -16.60
N ALA A 51 19.72 -42.45 -16.59
CA ALA A 51 20.40 -41.98 -17.79
C ALA A 51 20.61 -43.08 -18.85
N LEU A 52 20.54 -44.37 -18.47
CA LEU A 52 20.64 -45.50 -19.41
C LEU A 52 19.30 -45.87 -20.06
N VAL A 53 18.18 -45.31 -19.60
CA VAL A 53 16.82 -45.61 -20.08
C VAL A 53 16.08 -44.38 -20.62
N LEU A 54 16.53 -43.19 -20.23
CA LEU A 54 16.09 -41.92 -20.80
C LEU A 54 16.79 -41.67 -22.15
N ASN A 55 16.09 -41.05 -23.09
CA ASN A 55 16.64 -40.61 -24.36
C ASN A 55 16.74 -39.07 -24.42
N PRO A 56 17.47 -38.49 -25.40
CA PRO A 56 17.79 -37.05 -25.41
C PRO A 56 16.57 -36.13 -25.45
N GLU A 57 15.42 -36.64 -25.92
CA GLU A 57 14.18 -35.87 -26.03
C GLU A 57 13.40 -35.77 -24.72
N ASP A 58 13.69 -36.59 -23.71
CA ASP A 58 13.04 -36.54 -22.40
C ASP A 58 13.44 -35.30 -21.60
N TYR A 59 12.50 -34.78 -20.80
CA TYR A 59 12.71 -33.64 -19.92
C TYR A 59 12.89 -34.08 -18.47
N LEU A 60 13.78 -33.41 -17.73
CA LEU A 60 14.13 -33.78 -16.36
C LEU A 60 13.90 -32.58 -15.42
N HIS A 61 12.91 -32.72 -14.56
CA HIS A 61 12.83 -31.97 -13.31
C HIS A 61 13.54 -32.78 -12.22
N CYS A 62 14.81 -32.46 -11.99
CA CYS A 62 15.64 -33.13 -11.01
C CYS A 62 15.38 -32.64 -9.58
N HIS A 63 15.63 -33.52 -8.61
CA HIS A 63 15.82 -33.19 -7.21
C HIS A 63 17.22 -32.62 -6.99
N TYR A 64 17.43 -31.78 -5.99
CA TYR A 64 18.78 -31.26 -5.70
C TYR A 64 19.77 -32.37 -5.25
N ARG A 65 19.31 -33.60 -4.99
CA ARG A 65 20.17 -34.77 -4.72
C ARG A 65 20.48 -35.60 -5.97
N ASP A 66 19.90 -35.30 -7.13
CA ASP A 66 20.11 -36.01 -8.41
C ASP A 66 21.47 -35.75 -9.08
N LYS A 67 22.51 -35.44 -8.30
CA LYS A 67 23.86 -35.12 -8.81
C LYS A 67 24.39 -36.19 -9.76
N ALA A 68 24.24 -37.46 -9.37
CA ALA A 68 24.68 -38.59 -10.18
C ALA A 68 23.90 -38.71 -11.50
N LEU A 69 22.59 -38.42 -11.48
CA LEU A 69 21.76 -38.39 -12.68
C LEU A 69 22.12 -37.22 -13.61
N MET A 70 22.28 -36.02 -13.07
CA MET A 70 22.69 -34.84 -13.83
C MET A 70 24.05 -35.06 -14.53
N LEU A 71 25.02 -35.62 -13.81
CA LEU A 71 26.31 -36.01 -14.37
C LEU A 71 26.15 -37.05 -15.47
N ALA A 72 25.37 -38.11 -15.22
CA ALA A 72 25.15 -39.18 -16.18
C ALA A 72 24.41 -38.70 -17.45
N ARG A 73 23.55 -37.68 -17.32
CA ARG A 73 22.86 -37.01 -18.44
C ARG A 73 23.81 -36.13 -19.26
N GLY A 74 24.93 -35.70 -18.70
CA GLY A 74 26.00 -35.00 -19.41
C GLY A 74 26.40 -33.65 -18.85
N ILE A 75 25.96 -33.26 -17.65
CA ILE A 75 26.50 -32.06 -16.99
C ILE A 75 28.00 -32.26 -16.73
N PRO A 76 28.88 -31.35 -17.19
CA PRO A 76 30.32 -31.46 -16.94
C PRO A 76 30.65 -31.37 -15.44
N VAL A 77 31.69 -32.09 -14.99
CA VAL A 77 32.18 -32.04 -13.60
C VAL A 77 32.48 -30.61 -13.15
N LEU A 78 33.05 -29.80 -14.04
CA LEU A 78 33.36 -28.39 -13.80
C LEU A 78 32.14 -27.56 -13.37
N GLU A 79 30.98 -27.81 -13.97
CA GLU A 79 29.75 -27.04 -13.70
C GLU A 79 29.27 -27.20 -12.26
N PHE A 80 29.48 -28.36 -11.64
CA PHE A 80 29.13 -28.56 -10.23
C PHE A 80 29.95 -27.65 -9.30
N PHE A 81 31.23 -27.42 -9.62
CA PHE A 81 32.09 -26.53 -8.85
C PHE A 81 31.83 -25.06 -9.17
N ASP A 82 31.56 -24.72 -10.43
CA ASP A 82 31.12 -23.38 -10.81
C ASP A 82 29.82 -22.99 -10.09
N SER A 83 28.86 -23.91 -10.00
CA SER A 83 27.63 -23.73 -9.23
C SER A 83 27.89 -23.64 -7.72
N LEU A 84 28.78 -24.49 -7.16
CA LEU A 84 29.14 -24.45 -5.74
C LEU A 84 29.75 -23.10 -5.32
N LEU A 85 30.65 -22.58 -6.15
CA LEU A 85 31.37 -21.33 -5.92
C LEU A 85 30.56 -20.08 -6.34
N CYS A 86 29.38 -20.28 -6.92
CA CYS A 86 28.57 -19.21 -7.52
C CYS A 86 29.39 -18.35 -8.50
N SER A 87 30.24 -18.98 -9.32
CA SER A 87 31.15 -18.26 -10.22
C SER A 87 30.40 -17.57 -11.36
N GLY A 88 31.04 -16.59 -12.01
CA GLY A 88 30.50 -15.93 -13.20
C GLY A 88 30.40 -16.87 -14.42
N ALA A 89 31.06 -18.03 -14.40
CA ALA A 89 31.03 -19.02 -15.46
C ALA A 89 29.92 -20.08 -15.28
N SER A 90 29.30 -20.16 -14.10
CA SER A 90 28.20 -21.07 -13.82
C SER A 90 26.99 -20.84 -14.73
N HIS A 91 26.13 -21.86 -14.87
CA HIS A 91 24.90 -21.85 -15.65
C HIS A 91 23.91 -20.72 -15.31
N SER A 92 24.11 -20.05 -14.17
CA SER A 92 23.29 -18.93 -13.69
C SER A 92 24.08 -17.64 -13.48
N ALA A 93 25.38 -17.63 -13.79
CA ALA A 93 26.31 -16.58 -13.41
C ALA A 93 26.17 -16.18 -11.92
N GLY A 94 26.13 -17.18 -11.03
CA GLY A 94 26.08 -17.00 -9.58
C GLY A 94 24.73 -16.55 -9.02
N ARG A 95 23.65 -16.56 -9.81
CA ARG A 95 22.31 -16.11 -9.39
C ARG A 95 21.47 -17.21 -8.72
N GLN A 96 21.88 -18.47 -8.87
CA GLN A 96 21.17 -19.63 -8.35
C GLN A 96 21.94 -20.25 -7.18
N MET A 97 21.22 -20.93 -6.28
CA MET A 97 21.83 -21.71 -5.19
C MET A 97 22.70 -22.84 -5.74
N SER A 98 23.71 -23.24 -4.96
CA SER A 98 24.48 -24.46 -5.26
C SER A 98 23.57 -25.68 -5.31
N ALA A 99 23.94 -26.68 -6.12
CA ALA A 99 23.16 -27.89 -6.42
C ALA A 99 21.84 -27.68 -7.20
N HIS A 100 21.40 -26.43 -7.44
CA HIS A 100 20.21 -26.12 -8.24
C HIS A 100 20.53 -25.92 -9.73
N LEU A 101 21.27 -26.86 -10.32
CA LEU A 101 21.76 -26.76 -11.69
C LEU A 101 20.61 -26.81 -12.72
N SER A 102 20.88 -26.23 -13.89
CA SER A 102 19.98 -26.31 -15.06
C SER A 102 20.79 -26.40 -16.34
N ALA A 103 20.30 -27.16 -17.32
CA ALA A 103 20.95 -27.29 -18.62
C ALA A 103 19.90 -27.47 -19.74
N PRO A 104 19.47 -26.40 -20.42
CA PRO A 104 18.49 -26.49 -21.52
C PRO A 104 18.91 -27.45 -22.63
N ALA A 105 20.21 -27.48 -22.98
CA ALA A 105 20.74 -28.38 -24.00
C ALA A 105 20.58 -29.87 -23.66
N LEU A 106 20.43 -30.20 -22.36
CA LEU A 106 20.20 -31.54 -21.85
C LEU A 106 18.75 -31.78 -21.39
N LYS A 107 17.89 -30.76 -21.57
CA LYS A 107 16.51 -30.69 -21.06
C LYS A 107 16.39 -30.88 -19.55
N ILE A 108 17.40 -30.42 -18.81
CA ILE A 108 17.38 -30.35 -17.34
C ILE A 108 16.85 -28.98 -16.96
N LEU A 109 15.66 -28.94 -16.38
CA LEU A 109 15.01 -27.70 -15.96
C LEU A 109 15.64 -27.17 -14.67
N SER A 110 15.51 -25.87 -14.44
CA SER A 110 16.02 -25.23 -13.21
C SER A 110 15.31 -25.76 -11.98
N VAL A 111 16.09 -26.26 -11.03
CA VAL A 111 15.62 -26.58 -9.67
C VAL A 111 15.26 -25.28 -8.93
N VAL A 112 14.34 -25.38 -7.98
CA VAL A 112 13.82 -24.28 -7.16
C VAL A 112 13.75 -24.70 -5.70
N GLY A 113 14.03 -23.76 -4.79
CA GLY A 113 14.10 -24.03 -3.35
C GLY A 113 12.76 -24.41 -2.71
N PRO A 114 11.66 -23.69 -3.00
CA PRO A 114 10.29 -24.17 -2.76
C PRO A 114 10.04 -25.54 -3.40
N VAL A 115 10.26 -26.58 -2.61
CA VAL A 115 10.16 -27.95 -3.09
C VAL A 115 8.72 -28.29 -3.49
N GLY A 116 8.56 -29.06 -4.55
CA GLY A 116 7.26 -29.51 -5.07
C GLY A 116 6.73 -28.68 -6.23
N ASN A 117 7.17 -27.42 -6.38
CA ASN A 117 6.71 -26.53 -7.45
C ASN A 117 6.91 -27.09 -8.86
N SER A 118 8.01 -27.80 -9.07
CA SER A 118 8.36 -28.41 -10.36
C SER A 118 7.38 -29.50 -10.81
N ALA A 119 6.57 -30.06 -9.91
CA ALA A 119 5.64 -31.14 -10.26
C ALA A 119 4.57 -30.67 -11.25
N LEU A 120 3.95 -29.51 -11.03
CA LEU A 120 2.95 -28.98 -11.96
C LEU A 120 3.56 -28.59 -13.31
N GLN A 121 4.79 -28.08 -13.29
CA GLN A 121 5.55 -27.80 -14.51
C GLN A 121 5.83 -29.10 -15.28
N ALA A 122 6.16 -30.20 -14.59
CA ALA A 122 6.39 -31.49 -15.23
C ALA A 122 5.15 -32.00 -15.97
N ALA A 123 3.96 -31.84 -15.37
CA ALA A 123 2.68 -32.13 -16.04
C ALA A 123 2.50 -31.23 -17.28
N GLY A 124 2.77 -29.93 -17.18
CA GLY A 124 2.71 -29.00 -18.31
C GLY A 124 3.67 -29.36 -19.46
N VAL A 125 4.92 -29.68 -19.14
CA VAL A 125 5.91 -30.15 -20.13
C VAL A 125 5.38 -31.42 -20.80
N ALA A 126 4.90 -32.39 -20.01
CA ALA A 126 4.40 -33.66 -20.51
C ALA A 126 3.22 -33.48 -21.46
N GLU A 127 2.31 -32.56 -21.15
CA GLU A 127 1.19 -32.22 -22.02
C GLU A 127 1.65 -31.64 -23.36
N GLN A 128 2.63 -30.74 -23.35
CA GLN A 128 3.16 -30.11 -24.56
C GLN A 128 3.89 -31.11 -25.48
N ILE A 129 4.58 -32.09 -24.91
CA ILE A 129 5.39 -33.06 -25.66
C ILE A 129 4.67 -34.39 -25.93
N LYS A 130 3.49 -34.61 -25.35
CA LYS A 130 2.79 -35.91 -25.34
C LYS A 130 2.69 -36.58 -26.70
N ASN A 131 2.40 -35.78 -27.74
CA ASN A 131 2.13 -36.23 -29.10
C ASN A 131 3.36 -36.18 -30.02
N GLN A 132 4.56 -35.90 -29.49
CA GLN A 132 5.77 -35.91 -30.31
C GLN A 132 6.12 -37.32 -30.78
N PRO A 133 6.57 -37.51 -32.04
CA PRO A 133 6.85 -38.84 -32.60
C PRO A 133 7.89 -39.66 -31.85
N SER A 134 8.83 -39.00 -31.14
CA SER A 134 9.86 -39.66 -30.33
C SER A 134 9.33 -40.24 -29.01
N HIS A 135 8.04 -40.05 -28.70
CA HIS A 135 7.39 -40.46 -27.46
C HIS A 135 8.21 -40.08 -26.21
N PRO A 136 8.61 -38.81 -26.07
CA PRO A 136 9.37 -38.38 -24.91
C PRO A 136 8.52 -38.49 -23.65
N ILE A 137 9.18 -38.63 -22.50
CA ILE A 137 8.57 -38.62 -21.17
C ILE A 137 9.15 -37.46 -20.35
N VAL A 138 8.53 -37.18 -19.21
CA VAL A 138 9.05 -36.23 -18.24
C VAL A 138 9.40 -36.96 -16.96
N LEU A 139 10.63 -36.82 -16.50
CA LEU A 139 11.02 -37.22 -15.14
C LEU A 139 10.68 -36.07 -14.18
N CYS A 140 9.92 -36.36 -13.14
CA CYS A 140 9.72 -35.50 -11.98
C CYS A 140 10.31 -36.21 -10.76
N SER A 141 11.57 -35.90 -10.45
CA SER A 141 12.24 -36.43 -9.25
C SER A 141 11.90 -35.58 -8.03
N LEU A 142 11.56 -36.25 -6.94
CA LEU A 142 11.02 -35.69 -5.70
C LEU A 142 11.67 -36.38 -4.51
N GLY A 143 11.97 -35.64 -3.44
CA GLY A 143 12.20 -36.25 -2.13
C GLY A 143 10.89 -36.69 -1.48
N ASP A 144 10.94 -37.73 -0.64
CA ASP A 144 9.82 -38.18 0.21
C ASP A 144 9.07 -37.04 0.93
N GLY A 145 9.79 -36.09 1.54
CA GLY A 145 9.20 -34.92 2.19
C GLY A 145 8.40 -34.01 1.25
N MET A 146 8.78 -33.95 -0.02
CA MET A 146 8.11 -33.09 -1.03
C MET A 146 6.72 -33.61 -1.37
N THR A 147 6.45 -34.91 -1.16
CA THR A 147 5.16 -35.53 -1.47
C THR A 147 3.99 -35.00 -0.64
N GLN A 148 4.28 -34.25 0.43
CA GLN A 148 3.29 -33.61 1.30
C GLN A 148 2.82 -32.24 0.78
N GLN A 149 3.41 -31.72 -0.30
CA GLN A 149 3.02 -30.46 -0.91
C GLN A 149 1.75 -30.64 -1.77
N GLY A 150 0.78 -29.72 -1.63
CA GLY A 150 -0.48 -29.78 -2.37
C GLY A 150 -0.29 -29.83 -3.88
N GLU A 151 0.64 -29.01 -4.40
CA GLU A 151 0.95 -28.95 -5.83
C GLU A 151 1.50 -30.27 -6.42
N VAL A 152 2.15 -31.11 -5.59
CA VAL A 152 2.58 -32.46 -6.02
C VAL A 152 1.37 -33.37 -6.21
N MET A 153 0.42 -33.32 -5.27
CA MET A 153 -0.81 -34.10 -5.36
C MET A 153 -1.66 -33.66 -6.56
N GLU A 154 -1.76 -32.35 -6.78
CA GLU A 154 -2.43 -31.77 -7.95
C GLU A 154 -1.78 -32.20 -9.26
N SER A 155 -0.45 -32.18 -9.35
CA SER A 155 0.27 -32.64 -10.54
C SER A 155 0.01 -34.11 -10.86
N ILE A 156 0.03 -34.99 -9.84
CA ILE A 156 -0.29 -36.42 -10.04
C ILE A 156 -1.73 -36.57 -10.52
N ALA A 157 -2.68 -35.87 -9.89
CA ALA A 157 -4.08 -35.90 -10.31
C ALA A 157 -4.26 -35.40 -11.74
N GLU A 158 -3.59 -34.31 -12.13
CA GLU A 158 -3.62 -33.76 -13.48
C GLU A 158 -3.00 -34.72 -14.51
N ALA A 159 -1.86 -35.33 -14.17
CA ALA A 159 -1.21 -36.31 -15.03
C ALA A 159 -2.09 -37.55 -15.25
N VAL A 160 -2.81 -38.01 -14.22
CA VAL A 160 -3.80 -39.10 -14.35
C VAL A 160 -4.97 -38.66 -15.24
N ARG A 161 -5.58 -37.51 -14.93
CA ARG A 161 -6.75 -36.98 -15.64
C ARG A 161 -6.49 -36.79 -17.13
N SER A 162 -5.32 -36.26 -17.48
CA SER A 162 -4.93 -35.94 -18.85
C SER A 162 -4.09 -37.05 -19.52
N ALA A 163 -3.87 -38.18 -18.83
CA ALA A 163 -3.01 -39.29 -19.24
C ALA A 163 -1.65 -38.78 -19.75
N LEU A 164 -0.89 -38.12 -18.88
CA LEU A 164 0.38 -37.48 -19.21
C LEU A 164 1.56 -38.40 -18.85
N PRO A 165 2.57 -38.57 -19.72
CA PRO A 165 3.69 -39.48 -19.50
C PRO A 165 4.74 -38.90 -18.54
N VAL A 166 4.36 -38.70 -17.28
CA VAL A 166 5.22 -38.21 -16.20
C VAL A 166 5.65 -39.39 -15.31
N LEU A 167 6.96 -39.56 -15.12
CA LEU A 167 7.53 -40.46 -14.12
C LEU A 167 7.74 -39.68 -12.83
N PHE A 168 6.86 -39.86 -11.87
CA PHE A 168 7.03 -39.35 -10.52
C PHE A 168 7.95 -40.29 -9.74
N LEU A 169 9.24 -39.95 -9.70
CA LEU A 169 10.24 -40.70 -8.95
C LEU A 169 10.38 -40.07 -7.56
N ILE A 170 10.06 -40.83 -6.53
CA ILE A 170 10.17 -40.39 -5.14
C ILE A 170 11.40 -41.05 -4.53
N GLU A 171 12.42 -40.26 -4.25
CA GLU A 171 13.62 -40.68 -3.53
C GLU A 171 13.34 -40.69 -2.03
N ASP A 172 13.01 -41.87 -1.51
CA ASP A 172 12.69 -42.08 -0.09
C ASP A 172 13.94 -42.44 0.69
N ASN A 173 14.54 -41.43 1.32
CA ASN A 173 15.64 -41.60 2.29
C ASN A 173 15.15 -41.60 3.74
N HIS A 174 13.84 -41.67 3.96
CA HIS A 174 13.16 -41.69 5.26
C HIS A 174 13.19 -40.39 6.07
N PHE A 175 13.76 -39.30 5.55
CA PHE A 175 13.94 -38.04 6.28
C PHE A 175 13.69 -36.77 5.45
N SER A 176 12.73 -35.95 5.92
CA SER A 176 12.59 -34.56 5.51
C SER A 176 13.37 -33.65 6.48
N ILE A 177 14.58 -33.25 6.06
CA ILE A 177 15.56 -32.55 6.93
C ILE A 177 15.88 -33.42 8.16
N SER A 178 15.27 -33.13 9.31
CA SER A 178 15.41 -33.89 10.56
C SER A 178 14.18 -34.72 10.92
N THR A 179 13.09 -34.58 10.17
CA THR A 179 11.80 -35.23 10.47
C THR A 179 11.69 -36.57 9.75
N PRO A 180 11.51 -37.70 10.48
CA PRO A 180 11.19 -38.98 9.87
C PRO A 180 9.87 -38.90 9.09
N THR A 181 9.86 -39.43 7.86
CA THR A 181 8.70 -39.37 6.93
C THR A 181 7.84 -40.62 6.95
N GLY A 182 8.34 -41.74 7.48
CA GLY A 182 7.57 -42.97 7.64
C GLY A 182 6.23 -42.73 8.35
N GLY A 183 5.15 -43.23 7.75
CA GLY A 183 3.79 -43.02 8.25
C GLY A 183 3.19 -41.62 8.02
N LYS A 184 3.86 -40.73 7.27
CA LYS A 184 3.45 -39.33 7.06
C LYS A 184 3.38 -38.92 5.58
N THR A 185 3.55 -39.84 4.65
CA THR A 185 3.43 -39.58 3.20
C THR A 185 2.20 -40.28 2.64
N PHE A 186 1.78 -39.95 1.41
CA PHE A 186 0.64 -40.65 0.78
C PHE A 186 0.97 -42.11 0.44
N PHE A 187 2.25 -42.50 0.45
CA PHE A 187 2.71 -43.85 0.11
C PHE A 187 3.13 -44.66 1.35
N SER A 188 3.32 -44.03 2.51
CA SER A 188 3.64 -44.69 3.78
C SER A 188 2.74 -44.13 4.89
N HIS A 189 1.77 -44.94 5.33
CA HIS A 189 0.81 -44.56 6.37
C HIS A 189 1.14 -45.20 7.73
N PRO A 190 0.59 -44.71 8.85
CA PRO A 190 0.86 -45.29 10.17
C PRO A 190 0.48 -46.77 10.30
N ASN A 191 -0.48 -47.23 9.48
CA ASN A 191 -0.97 -48.62 9.49
C ASN A 191 -0.36 -49.49 8.38
N GLY A 192 0.64 -48.98 7.66
CA GLY A 192 1.31 -49.68 6.56
C GLY A 192 1.39 -48.86 5.28
N ASP A 193 2.12 -49.40 4.31
CA ASP A 193 2.37 -48.77 3.03
C ASP A 193 1.17 -48.86 2.09
N ALA A 194 0.94 -47.80 1.30
CA ALA A 194 -0.07 -47.79 0.27
C ALA A 194 0.42 -48.52 -1.00
N GLU A 195 -0.49 -49.23 -1.66
CA GLU A 195 -0.24 -49.91 -2.94
C GLU A 195 -0.59 -49.04 -4.15
N SER A 196 -1.44 -48.03 -3.98
CA SER A 196 -1.83 -47.11 -5.06
C SER A 196 -2.19 -45.72 -4.55
N PHE A 197 -2.13 -44.73 -5.44
CA PHE A 197 -2.54 -43.35 -5.19
C PHE A 197 -3.15 -42.75 -6.46
N TYR A 198 -4.31 -42.10 -6.36
CA TYR A 198 -5.12 -41.63 -7.51
C TYR A 198 -5.32 -42.70 -8.62
N GLY A 199 -5.41 -43.97 -8.25
CA GLY A 199 -5.56 -45.08 -9.20
C GLY A 199 -4.27 -45.52 -9.90
N LEU A 200 -3.12 -44.91 -9.59
CA LEU A 200 -1.80 -45.37 -10.04
C LEU A 200 -1.23 -46.37 -9.03
N ALA A 201 -0.73 -47.51 -9.51
CA ALA A 201 0.06 -48.42 -8.68
C ALA A 201 1.36 -47.73 -8.23
N ILE A 202 1.72 -47.91 -6.97
CA ILE A 202 3.00 -47.44 -6.41
C ILE A 202 4.04 -48.53 -6.63
N HIS A 203 4.96 -48.28 -7.56
CA HIS A 203 6.11 -49.16 -7.78
C HIS A 203 7.19 -48.86 -6.74
N ARG A 204 7.82 -49.90 -6.18
CA ARG A 204 8.91 -49.75 -5.20
C ARG A 204 10.20 -50.35 -5.73
N VAL A 205 11.29 -49.63 -5.60
CA VAL A 205 12.61 -50.02 -6.12
C VAL A 205 13.67 -49.80 -5.04
N ASP A 206 14.56 -50.76 -4.87
CA ASP A 206 15.74 -50.63 -4.00
C ASP A 206 16.83 -49.82 -4.71
N GLY A 207 16.96 -48.55 -4.33
CA GLY A 207 18.00 -47.63 -4.79
C GLY A 207 19.36 -47.85 -4.15
N THR A 208 19.49 -48.79 -3.20
CA THR A 208 20.81 -49.19 -2.69
C THR A 208 21.50 -50.21 -3.62
N ASP A 209 20.78 -50.83 -4.56
CA ASP A 209 21.32 -51.71 -5.60
C ASP A 209 21.13 -51.10 -7.00
N PRO A 210 22.14 -50.39 -7.54
CA PRO A 210 22.00 -49.69 -8.83
C PRO A 210 21.67 -50.59 -10.03
N VAL A 211 22.08 -51.87 -10.00
CA VAL A 211 21.81 -52.81 -11.11
C VAL A 211 20.38 -53.32 -11.04
N ALA A 212 19.88 -53.66 -9.85
CA ALA A 212 18.49 -54.02 -9.66
C ALA A 212 17.56 -52.85 -10.01
N CYS A 213 17.93 -51.65 -9.57
CA CYS A 213 17.22 -50.41 -9.86
C CYS A 213 17.07 -50.17 -11.37
N LEU A 214 18.18 -50.28 -12.12
CA LEU A 214 18.18 -50.14 -13.59
C LEU A 214 17.19 -51.08 -14.28
N SER A 215 17.13 -52.36 -13.86
CA SER A 215 16.26 -53.35 -14.50
C SER A 215 14.78 -52.98 -14.36
N THR A 216 14.37 -52.55 -13.17
CA THR A 216 12.98 -52.16 -12.90
C THR A 216 12.63 -50.86 -13.61
N LEU A 217 13.47 -49.83 -13.50
CA LEU A 217 13.26 -48.53 -14.15
C LEU A 217 13.17 -48.66 -15.67
N ARG A 218 13.99 -49.52 -16.29
CA ARG A 218 13.91 -49.81 -17.73
C ARG A 218 12.55 -50.34 -18.14
N THR A 219 11.99 -51.24 -17.34
CA THR A 219 10.65 -51.81 -17.60
C THR A 219 9.58 -50.74 -17.49
N LEU A 220 9.62 -49.93 -16.42
CA LEU A 220 8.65 -48.84 -16.19
C LEU A 220 8.68 -47.81 -17.32
N VAL A 221 9.87 -47.29 -17.66
CA VAL A 221 10.04 -46.27 -18.71
C VAL A 221 9.60 -46.79 -20.08
N ASN A 222 9.92 -48.03 -20.44
CA ASN A 222 9.47 -48.61 -21.71
C ASN A 222 7.94 -48.72 -21.77
N ASN A 223 7.32 -49.25 -20.71
CA ASN A 223 5.85 -49.34 -20.63
C ASN A 223 5.18 -47.96 -20.70
N MET A 224 5.78 -46.93 -20.08
CA MET A 224 5.29 -45.55 -20.16
C MET A 224 5.33 -44.99 -21.58
N ARG A 225 6.38 -45.29 -22.35
CA ARG A 225 6.47 -44.83 -23.75
C ARG A 225 5.39 -45.42 -24.64
N GLU A 226 4.94 -46.64 -24.35
CA GLU A 226 3.85 -47.31 -25.07
C GLU A 226 2.48 -46.83 -24.59
N SER A 227 2.23 -46.88 -23.28
CA SER A 227 0.93 -46.52 -22.67
C SER A 227 0.63 -45.03 -22.67
N ARG A 228 1.67 -44.19 -22.74
CA ARG A 228 1.61 -42.72 -22.58
C ARG A 228 0.92 -42.28 -21.29
N ALA A 229 0.99 -43.10 -20.23
CA ALA A 229 0.38 -42.85 -18.93
C ALA A 229 1.44 -42.47 -17.87
N PRO A 230 1.06 -41.79 -16.78
CA PRO A 230 1.97 -41.48 -15.70
C PRO A 230 2.34 -42.73 -14.89
N VAL A 231 3.49 -42.70 -14.24
CA VAL A 231 3.96 -43.75 -13.33
C VAL A 231 4.43 -43.13 -12.03
N LEU A 232 4.13 -43.82 -10.93
CA LEU A 232 4.52 -43.46 -9.58
C LEU A 232 5.51 -44.51 -9.05
N CYS A 233 6.74 -44.09 -8.75
CA CYS A 233 7.81 -44.98 -8.34
C CYS A 233 8.51 -44.44 -7.09
N VAL A 234 8.46 -45.18 -5.99
CA VAL A 234 9.23 -44.91 -4.77
C VAL A 234 10.54 -45.67 -4.85
N MET A 235 11.64 -44.95 -4.95
CA MET A 235 13.00 -45.48 -4.90
C MET A 235 13.53 -45.32 -3.48
N GLN A 236 13.67 -46.42 -2.76
CA GLN A 236 14.25 -46.42 -1.42
C GLN A 236 15.76 -46.18 -1.52
N VAL A 237 16.23 -45.11 -0.92
CA VAL A 237 17.64 -44.69 -0.90
C VAL A 237 18.06 -44.43 0.54
N GLU A 238 19.35 -44.16 0.76
CA GLU A 238 19.85 -43.82 2.09
C GLU A 238 20.45 -42.42 2.10
N ARG A 239 20.33 -41.71 3.23
CA ARG A 239 21.05 -40.45 3.44
C ARG A 239 22.29 -40.71 4.28
N LEU A 240 23.45 -40.81 3.63
CA LEU A 240 24.70 -41.24 4.30
C LEU A 240 25.45 -40.13 5.06
N THR A 241 24.98 -38.89 4.92
CA THR A 241 25.52 -37.68 5.56
C THR A 241 24.40 -36.80 6.10
N SER A 242 24.76 -35.69 6.78
CA SER A 242 23.83 -34.62 7.13
C SER A 242 23.02 -34.12 5.93
N HIS A 243 21.89 -33.46 6.20
CA HIS A 243 21.02 -32.91 5.17
C HIS A 243 21.77 -31.91 4.27
N THR A 244 22.57 -31.03 4.87
CA THR A 244 23.51 -30.08 4.25
C THR A 244 24.73 -29.90 5.14
N ASN A 245 25.74 -29.16 4.70
CA ASN A 245 26.86 -28.76 5.57
C ASN A 245 26.45 -27.87 6.77
N ALA A 246 25.24 -27.28 6.75
CA ALA A 246 24.71 -26.47 7.83
C ALA A 246 23.85 -27.27 8.85
N ASP A 247 23.75 -28.58 8.65
CA ASP A 247 22.98 -29.51 9.48
C ASP A 247 23.90 -30.49 10.23
N ASP A 248 23.47 -30.93 11.42
CA ASP A 248 24.15 -31.94 12.22
C ASP A 248 23.19 -33.09 12.51
N ASP A 249 23.35 -34.18 11.76
CA ASP A 249 22.45 -35.32 11.85
C ASP A 249 22.65 -36.17 13.11
N THR A 250 23.77 -35.99 13.82
CA THR A 250 24.03 -36.67 15.09
C THR A 250 23.09 -36.22 16.21
N VAL A 251 22.41 -35.07 16.03
CA VAL A 251 21.40 -34.54 16.96
C VAL A 251 20.12 -35.37 16.94
N TYR A 252 19.78 -36.01 15.82
CA TYR A 252 18.49 -36.70 15.64
C TYR A 252 18.60 -38.10 15.01
N ARG A 253 19.79 -38.56 14.67
CA ARG A 253 20.06 -39.92 14.18
C ARG A 253 21.11 -40.59 15.07
N ASP A 254 20.96 -41.90 15.27
CA ASP A 254 21.98 -42.74 15.91
C ASP A 254 23.23 -42.83 15.01
N PRO A 255 24.41 -42.33 15.45
CA PRO A 255 25.63 -42.39 14.67
C PRO A 255 26.04 -43.82 14.30
N GLU A 256 25.77 -44.81 15.16
CA GLU A 256 26.07 -46.21 14.85
C GLU A 256 25.17 -46.74 13.74
N ALA A 257 23.89 -46.33 13.72
CA ALA A 257 22.98 -46.67 12.63
C ALA A 257 23.45 -46.07 11.30
N VAL A 258 23.87 -44.80 11.28
CA VAL A 258 24.42 -44.18 10.07
C VAL A 258 25.68 -44.89 9.58
N GLN A 259 26.57 -45.28 10.50
CA GLN A 259 27.77 -46.04 10.15
C GLN A 259 27.42 -47.42 9.57
N ARG A 260 26.46 -48.15 10.16
CA ARG A 260 25.97 -49.42 9.60
C ARG A 260 25.40 -49.24 8.19
N LEU A 261 24.66 -48.17 7.93
CA LEU A 261 24.12 -47.87 6.59
C LEU A 261 25.23 -47.64 5.56
N ARG A 262 26.32 -46.93 5.93
CA ARG A 262 27.48 -46.76 5.03
C ARG A 262 28.15 -48.08 4.66
N GLU A 263 28.12 -49.07 5.55
CA GLU A 263 28.73 -50.38 5.33
C GLU A 263 27.82 -51.32 4.52
N THR A 264 26.51 -51.28 4.76
CA THR A 264 25.58 -52.28 4.22
C THR A 264 24.71 -51.77 3.06
N ALA A 265 24.55 -50.46 2.92
CA ALA A 265 23.60 -49.84 1.99
C ALA A 265 24.22 -48.78 1.06
N ASP A 266 25.55 -48.55 1.09
CA ASP A 266 26.20 -47.66 0.12
C ASP A 266 26.15 -48.27 -1.30
N PRO A 267 25.47 -47.61 -2.27
CA PRO A 267 25.29 -48.14 -3.62
C PRO A 267 26.61 -48.32 -4.37
N ILE A 268 27.64 -47.54 -4.06
CA ILE A 268 28.97 -47.63 -4.70
C ILE A 268 29.68 -48.90 -4.26
N ALA A 269 29.62 -49.23 -2.96
CA ALA A 269 30.23 -50.43 -2.41
C ALA A 269 29.58 -51.71 -2.99
N LYS A 270 28.24 -51.74 -3.03
CA LYS A 270 27.48 -52.84 -3.65
C LYS A 270 27.80 -53.00 -5.13
N LEU A 271 27.80 -51.90 -5.91
CA LEU A 271 28.10 -51.94 -7.34
C LEU A 271 29.55 -52.41 -7.60
N ARG A 272 30.52 -51.98 -6.79
CA ARG A 272 31.91 -52.48 -6.87
C ARG A 272 31.98 -54.00 -6.65
N ALA A 273 31.31 -54.50 -5.61
CA ALA A 273 31.27 -55.93 -5.31
C ALA A 273 30.62 -56.74 -6.46
N GLN A 274 29.55 -56.23 -7.06
CA GLN A 274 28.90 -56.84 -8.21
C GLN A 274 29.82 -56.86 -9.46
N LEU A 275 30.55 -55.77 -9.73
CA LEU A 275 31.51 -55.69 -10.83
C LEU A 275 32.67 -56.68 -10.63
N MET A 276 33.19 -56.79 -9.40
CA MET A 276 34.22 -57.76 -9.03
C MET A 276 33.73 -59.20 -9.19
N ALA A 277 32.53 -59.51 -8.69
CA ALA A 277 31.89 -60.82 -8.88
C ALA A 277 31.66 -61.15 -10.36
N SER A 278 31.53 -60.13 -11.22
CA SER A 278 31.43 -60.30 -12.66
C SER A 278 32.77 -60.54 -13.36
N GLY A 279 33.91 -60.47 -12.66
CA GLY A 279 35.25 -60.73 -13.21
C GLY A 279 36.07 -59.48 -13.53
N ILE A 280 35.65 -58.28 -13.12
CA ILE A 280 36.49 -57.07 -13.21
C ILE A 280 37.45 -57.05 -12.03
N ALA A 281 38.75 -56.90 -12.29
CA ALA A 281 39.75 -56.86 -11.23
C ALA A 281 39.61 -55.59 -10.38
N ASP A 282 39.80 -55.73 -9.07
CA ASP A 282 39.76 -54.61 -8.11
C ASP A 282 40.82 -53.53 -8.43
N SER A 283 41.95 -53.94 -9.00
CA SER A 283 43.00 -53.02 -9.48
C SER A 283 42.53 -52.11 -10.61
N ALA A 284 41.66 -52.59 -11.50
CA ALA A 284 41.09 -51.78 -12.58
C ALA A 284 40.10 -50.74 -12.03
N LEU A 285 39.25 -51.14 -11.07
CA LEU A 285 38.32 -50.22 -10.42
C LEU A 285 39.07 -49.17 -9.57
N THR A 286 40.16 -49.57 -8.92
CA THR A 286 41.05 -48.65 -8.18
C THR A 286 41.75 -47.65 -9.11
N ALA A 287 42.22 -48.09 -10.28
CA ALA A 287 42.80 -47.19 -11.27
C ALA A 287 41.76 -46.17 -11.78
N LEU A 288 40.53 -46.62 -12.04
CA LEU A 288 39.41 -45.75 -12.39
C LEU A 288 39.07 -44.75 -11.27
N ASP A 289 39.08 -45.18 -10.00
CA ASP A 289 38.88 -44.28 -8.85
C ASP A 289 39.95 -43.17 -8.80
N GLN A 290 41.21 -43.51 -9.10
CA GLN A 290 42.32 -42.55 -9.12
C GLN A 290 42.17 -41.55 -10.28
N GLU A 291 41.79 -42.03 -11.46
CA GLU A 291 41.50 -41.18 -12.63
C GLU A 291 40.38 -40.18 -12.32
N ILE A 292 39.26 -40.66 -11.76
CA ILE A 292 38.11 -39.83 -11.39
C ILE A 292 38.51 -38.76 -10.38
N ARG A 293 39.28 -39.12 -9.34
CA ARG A 293 39.74 -38.15 -8.34
C ARG A 293 40.61 -37.06 -8.96
N ALA A 294 41.49 -37.42 -9.90
CA ALA A 294 42.32 -36.44 -10.61
C ALA A 294 41.48 -35.51 -11.49
N GLU A 295 40.50 -36.06 -12.22
CA GLU A 295 39.54 -35.29 -13.04
C GLU A 295 38.74 -34.29 -12.20
N VAL A 296 38.17 -34.75 -11.09
CA VAL A 296 37.37 -33.93 -10.17
C VAL A 296 38.22 -32.83 -9.52
N ARG A 297 39.43 -33.14 -9.07
CA ARG A 297 40.34 -32.15 -8.49
C ARG A 297 40.74 -31.08 -9.51
N ALA A 298 41.09 -31.49 -10.73
CA ALA A 298 41.43 -30.54 -11.80
C ALA A 298 40.25 -29.63 -12.16
N ALA A 299 39.02 -30.15 -12.15
CA ALA A 299 37.81 -29.35 -12.37
C ALA A 299 37.57 -28.34 -11.23
N ALA A 300 37.75 -28.75 -9.97
CA ALA A 300 37.64 -27.85 -8.81
C ALA A 300 38.69 -26.75 -8.83
N GLU A 301 39.95 -27.08 -9.13
CA GLU A 301 41.04 -26.10 -9.30
C GLU A 301 40.73 -25.10 -10.42
N LYS A 302 40.22 -25.58 -11.56
CA LYS A 302 39.79 -24.71 -12.65
C LYS A 302 38.64 -23.78 -12.27
N ALA A 303 37.66 -24.25 -11.51
CA ALA A 303 36.53 -23.43 -11.07
C ALA A 303 36.98 -22.32 -10.09
N LEU A 304 37.99 -22.58 -9.26
CA LEU A 304 38.59 -21.58 -8.38
C LEU A 304 39.26 -20.42 -9.14
N ASP A 305 39.74 -20.67 -10.36
CA ASP A 305 40.33 -19.66 -11.24
C ASP A 305 39.28 -18.83 -12.01
N HIS A 306 38.00 -19.23 -11.99
CA HIS A 306 36.95 -18.49 -12.69
C HIS A 306 36.60 -17.16 -11.98
N PRO A 307 36.26 -16.11 -12.75
CA PRO A 307 35.97 -14.81 -12.18
C PRO A 307 34.68 -14.81 -11.37
N ALA A 308 34.61 -13.91 -10.39
CA ALA A 308 33.38 -13.61 -9.66
C ALA A 308 32.29 -13.08 -10.62
N PRO A 309 31.00 -13.36 -10.35
CA PRO A 309 29.91 -12.85 -11.17
C PRO A 309 29.74 -11.33 -11.00
N ALA A 310 29.22 -10.67 -12.03
CA ALA A 310 28.76 -9.28 -11.93
C ALA A 310 27.35 -9.22 -11.34
N ALA A 311 27.06 -8.20 -10.55
CA ALA A 311 25.72 -7.96 -10.04
C ALA A 311 24.75 -7.60 -11.18
N GLU A 312 23.60 -8.27 -11.22
CA GLU A 312 22.51 -7.98 -12.15
C GLU A 312 21.42 -7.19 -11.45
N HIS A 313 21.11 -6.00 -11.97
CA HIS A 313 20.13 -5.09 -11.38
C HIS A 313 18.74 -5.21 -12.02
N GLY A 314 18.60 -5.94 -13.13
CA GLY A 314 17.33 -6.17 -13.82
C GLY A 314 16.90 -7.64 -13.82
N ALA A 315 15.66 -7.91 -13.43
CA ALA A 315 15.11 -9.28 -13.47
C ALA A 315 14.42 -9.65 -14.80
N LYS A 316 14.14 -8.67 -15.67
CA LYS A 316 13.39 -8.85 -16.92
C LYS A 316 14.32 -8.99 -18.13
N ALA A 317 13.95 -9.87 -19.06
CA ALA A 317 14.62 -9.99 -20.35
C ALA A 317 14.59 -8.67 -21.12
N VAL A 318 15.67 -8.20 -21.73
CA VAL A 318 15.63 -6.96 -22.54
C VAL A 318 14.72 -7.14 -23.77
N VAL A 319 13.85 -6.16 -24.04
CA VAL A 319 12.97 -6.16 -25.21
C VAL A 319 13.50 -5.24 -26.32
N PRO A 320 13.20 -5.50 -27.60
CA PRO A 320 13.51 -4.58 -28.69
C PRO A 320 12.96 -3.17 -28.44
N SER A 321 13.73 -2.14 -28.77
CA SER A 321 13.35 -0.73 -28.51
C SER A 321 12.05 -0.29 -29.17
N MET A 322 11.65 -0.94 -30.27
CA MET A 322 10.35 -0.71 -30.91
C MET A 322 9.17 -1.01 -29.95
N LEU A 323 9.33 -1.97 -29.03
CA LEU A 323 8.25 -2.34 -28.12
C LEU A 323 8.05 -1.32 -27.00
N THR A 324 9.02 -0.44 -26.75
CA THR A 324 8.96 0.63 -25.74
C THR A 324 8.82 2.02 -26.36
N ASN A 325 8.81 2.13 -27.70
CA ASN A 325 8.77 3.41 -28.40
C ASN A 325 7.34 3.96 -28.45
N ARG A 326 7.08 5.03 -27.70
CA ARG A 326 5.78 5.72 -27.60
C ARG A 326 5.23 6.22 -28.93
N HIS A 327 6.10 6.54 -29.89
CA HIS A 327 5.66 7.01 -31.22
C HIS A 327 5.02 5.92 -32.08
N LEU A 328 5.17 4.65 -31.70
CA LEU A 328 4.55 3.52 -32.38
C LEU A 328 3.19 3.14 -31.78
N GLU A 329 2.67 3.92 -30.82
CA GLU A 329 1.32 3.69 -30.29
C GLU A 329 0.27 3.80 -31.41
N CYS A 330 -0.55 2.75 -31.54
CA CYS A 330 -1.66 2.69 -32.48
C CYS A 330 -2.91 2.20 -31.73
N ARG A 331 -3.99 2.97 -31.77
CA ARG A 331 -5.25 2.68 -31.05
C ARG A 331 -6.40 2.28 -31.98
N GLY A 332 -6.11 1.99 -33.24
CA GLY A 332 -7.10 1.63 -34.26
C GLY A 332 -7.52 2.82 -35.14
N SER A 333 -8.29 2.54 -36.20
CA SER A 333 -8.64 3.48 -37.27
C SER A 333 -9.91 4.30 -37.03
N GLY A 334 -10.80 3.90 -36.11
CA GLY A 334 -12.04 4.63 -35.80
C GLY A 334 -13.11 4.66 -36.91
N HIS A 335 -12.95 3.90 -38.00
CA HIS A 335 -13.82 3.94 -39.19
C HIS A 335 -14.86 2.81 -39.31
N ALA A 336 -15.06 2.01 -38.25
CA ALA A 336 -15.99 0.88 -38.24
C ALA A 336 -16.80 0.84 -36.93
N GLU A 337 -17.83 -0.01 -36.88
CA GLU A 337 -18.69 -0.17 -35.70
C GLU A 337 -17.83 -0.57 -34.48
N PRO A 338 -17.84 0.22 -33.38
CA PRO A 338 -16.98 -0.03 -32.24
C PRO A 338 -17.35 -1.30 -31.48
N ILE A 339 -16.33 -2.04 -31.06
CA ILE A 339 -16.43 -3.25 -30.23
C ILE A 339 -16.00 -2.95 -28.78
N THR A 340 -16.66 -3.59 -27.84
CA THR A 340 -16.39 -3.49 -26.39
C THR A 340 -15.01 -4.06 -26.02
N MET A 341 -14.56 -3.84 -24.78
CA MET A 341 -13.28 -4.38 -24.30
C MET A 341 -13.29 -5.92 -24.30
N ALA A 342 -14.39 -6.55 -23.90
CA ALA A 342 -14.52 -8.01 -23.94
C ALA A 342 -14.39 -8.56 -25.37
N GLU A 343 -15.02 -7.92 -26.34
CA GLU A 343 -14.91 -8.27 -27.76
C GLU A 343 -13.50 -8.01 -28.31
N ALA A 344 -12.87 -6.89 -27.93
CA ALA A 344 -11.53 -6.55 -28.38
C ALA A 344 -10.47 -7.54 -27.87
N LEU A 345 -10.56 -7.96 -26.60
CA LEU A 345 -9.72 -9.03 -26.05
C LEU A 345 -9.94 -10.35 -26.79
N ARG A 346 -11.21 -10.73 -27.02
CA ARG A 346 -11.57 -11.93 -27.78
C ARG A 346 -10.98 -11.94 -29.19
N GLU A 347 -11.13 -10.85 -29.93
CA GLU A 347 -10.59 -10.75 -31.30
C GLU A 347 -9.07 -10.69 -31.33
N THR A 348 -8.44 -10.09 -30.32
CA THR A 348 -6.98 -10.08 -30.20
C THR A 348 -6.46 -11.50 -29.97
N LEU A 349 -7.07 -12.25 -29.04
CA LEU A 349 -6.76 -13.66 -28.82
C LEU A 349 -6.98 -14.49 -30.09
N ARG A 350 -8.09 -14.27 -30.81
CA ARG A 350 -8.37 -14.94 -32.09
C ARG A 350 -7.27 -14.66 -33.13
N SER A 351 -6.85 -13.41 -33.28
CA SER A 351 -5.76 -13.03 -34.20
C SER A 351 -4.48 -13.77 -33.85
N GLN A 352 -4.08 -13.73 -32.57
CA GLN A 352 -2.84 -14.35 -32.07
C GLN A 352 -2.86 -15.88 -32.20
N MET A 353 -4.00 -16.51 -31.95
CA MET A 353 -4.17 -17.96 -32.16
C MET A 353 -4.17 -18.36 -33.64
N THR A 354 -4.65 -17.48 -34.52
CA THR A 354 -4.61 -17.69 -35.98
C THR A 354 -3.17 -17.61 -36.50
N GLU A 355 -2.39 -16.67 -36.00
CA GLU A 355 -1.02 -16.40 -36.45
C GLU A 355 0.01 -17.38 -35.89
N ASP A 356 -0.21 -17.92 -34.69
CA ASP A 356 0.75 -18.81 -34.03
C ASP A 356 0.08 -20.02 -33.39
N GLU A 357 0.36 -21.21 -33.92
CA GLU A 357 -0.18 -22.49 -33.43
C GLU A 357 0.23 -22.85 -31.99
N ARG A 358 1.31 -22.25 -31.49
CA ARG A 358 1.82 -22.48 -30.13
C ARG A 358 0.99 -21.76 -29.06
N VAL A 359 0.15 -20.80 -29.46
CA VAL A 359 -0.72 -20.06 -28.55
C VAL A 359 -1.88 -20.95 -28.13
N THR A 360 -2.06 -21.14 -26.83
CA THR A 360 -3.15 -21.96 -26.29
C THR A 360 -3.71 -21.33 -25.05
N LEU A 361 -5.00 -21.50 -24.81
CA LEU A 361 -5.71 -20.91 -23.69
C LEU A 361 -6.07 -22.01 -22.69
N TYR A 362 -5.81 -21.78 -21.41
CA TYR A 362 -6.07 -22.75 -20.35
C TYR A 362 -6.58 -22.04 -19.08
N GLY A 363 -7.70 -22.50 -18.54
CA GLY A 363 -8.30 -21.92 -17.33
C GLY A 363 -9.74 -22.36 -17.13
N GLU A 364 -10.41 -21.79 -16.14
CA GLU A 364 -11.74 -22.23 -15.72
C GLU A 364 -12.85 -21.60 -16.58
N ASP A 365 -13.81 -22.42 -17.01
CA ASP A 365 -15.00 -21.99 -17.77
C ASP A 365 -14.73 -21.27 -19.10
N ILE A 366 -13.51 -21.36 -19.66
CA ILE A 366 -13.12 -20.65 -20.89
C ILE A 366 -13.61 -21.29 -22.18
N GLU A 367 -14.14 -22.52 -22.11
CA GLU A 367 -14.68 -23.19 -23.30
C GLU A 367 -16.07 -22.69 -23.70
N ASP A 368 -16.41 -22.91 -24.97
CA ASP A 368 -17.76 -22.72 -25.49
C ASP A 368 -18.80 -23.63 -24.80
N PRO A 369 -20.07 -23.18 -24.70
CA PRO A 369 -20.64 -21.94 -25.25
C PRO A 369 -20.44 -20.70 -24.35
N LYS A 370 -19.84 -20.86 -23.17
CA LYS A 370 -19.73 -19.79 -22.16
C LYS A 370 -18.64 -18.78 -22.55
N GLY A 371 -17.40 -19.26 -22.69
CA GLY A 371 -16.26 -18.44 -23.07
C GLY A 371 -15.76 -17.54 -21.95
N ASP A 372 -15.57 -18.09 -20.75
CA ASP A 372 -15.34 -17.43 -19.46
C ASP A 372 -16.60 -16.76 -18.87
N VAL A 373 -16.57 -16.41 -17.57
CA VAL A 373 -17.63 -15.72 -16.83
C VAL A 373 -18.22 -14.49 -17.58
N PHE A 374 -17.40 -13.76 -18.32
CA PHE A 374 -17.74 -12.55 -19.06
C PHE A 374 -17.69 -12.70 -20.59
N GLY A 375 -17.37 -13.89 -21.12
CA GLY A 375 -17.43 -14.14 -22.55
C GLY A 375 -16.19 -13.72 -23.35
N VAL A 376 -15.05 -13.38 -22.74
CA VAL A 376 -13.80 -12.98 -23.42
C VAL A 376 -13.25 -14.07 -24.34
N THR A 377 -13.53 -15.34 -24.07
CA THR A 377 -13.05 -16.47 -24.90
C THR A 377 -14.16 -17.13 -25.74
N ARG A 378 -15.36 -16.53 -25.76
CA ARG A 378 -16.52 -17.08 -26.49
C ARG A 378 -16.24 -17.27 -27.99
N GLY A 379 -16.61 -18.43 -28.51
CA GLY A 379 -16.42 -18.88 -29.89
C GLY A 379 -15.01 -19.38 -30.19
N LEU A 380 -14.04 -19.25 -29.27
CA LEU A 380 -12.65 -19.61 -29.56
C LEU A 380 -12.41 -21.13 -29.51
N THR A 381 -13.14 -21.89 -28.70
CA THR A 381 -13.03 -23.36 -28.69
C THR A 381 -13.51 -23.96 -30.00
N ALA A 382 -14.65 -23.46 -30.52
CA ALA A 382 -15.16 -23.86 -31.82
C ALA A 382 -14.22 -23.48 -32.98
N ALA A 383 -13.59 -22.30 -32.91
CA ALA A 383 -12.64 -21.82 -33.92
C ALA A 383 -11.28 -22.54 -33.88
N PHE A 384 -10.83 -22.95 -32.69
CA PHE A 384 -9.52 -23.59 -32.48
C PHE A 384 -9.64 -24.87 -31.63
N PRO A 385 -10.19 -25.96 -32.20
CA PRO A 385 -10.39 -27.21 -31.46
C PRO A 385 -9.11 -27.72 -30.80
N GLY A 386 -9.20 -28.05 -29.51
CA GLY A 386 -8.09 -28.57 -28.71
C GLY A 386 -7.07 -27.54 -28.19
N ARG A 387 -7.20 -26.25 -28.57
CA ARG A 387 -6.28 -25.18 -28.14
C ARG A 387 -6.85 -24.23 -27.09
N VAL A 388 -8.15 -24.28 -26.84
CA VAL A 388 -8.83 -23.61 -25.71
C VAL A 388 -9.40 -24.70 -24.83
N ARG A 389 -8.93 -24.82 -23.59
CA ARG A 389 -9.25 -25.96 -22.72
C ARG A 389 -9.61 -25.55 -21.31
N ASN A 390 -10.68 -26.14 -20.79
CA ASN A 390 -11.02 -26.00 -19.38
C ASN A 390 -9.99 -26.70 -18.49
N SER A 391 -9.57 -26.01 -17.43
CA SER A 391 -8.73 -26.56 -16.36
C SER A 391 -9.56 -27.27 -15.29
N PRO A 392 -8.94 -28.06 -14.40
CA PRO A 392 -9.55 -28.33 -13.09
C PRO A 392 -9.69 -27.03 -12.29
N LEU A 393 -10.47 -27.09 -11.21
CA LEU A 393 -10.67 -25.99 -10.28
C LEU A 393 -9.46 -25.83 -9.34
N SER A 394 -8.31 -25.45 -9.91
CA SER A 394 -7.07 -25.17 -9.19
C SER A 394 -6.22 -24.15 -9.96
N GLU A 395 -5.98 -23.01 -9.33
CA GLU A 395 -5.22 -21.89 -9.89
C GLU A 395 -3.72 -22.20 -9.98
N SER A 396 -3.18 -22.91 -8.98
CA SER A 396 -1.78 -23.38 -9.04
C SER A 396 -1.59 -24.31 -10.22
N THR A 397 -2.52 -25.26 -10.46
CA THR A 397 -2.46 -26.14 -11.63
C THR A 397 -2.49 -25.37 -12.94
N ILE A 398 -3.36 -24.36 -13.07
CA ILE A 398 -3.44 -23.50 -14.26
C ILE A 398 -2.10 -22.83 -14.56
N VAL A 399 -1.50 -22.19 -13.56
CA VAL A 399 -0.25 -21.43 -13.75
C VAL A 399 0.95 -22.37 -13.91
N GLY A 400 1.10 -23.38 -13.05
CA GLY A 400 2.23 -24.31 -13.06
C GLY A 400 2.33 -25.14 -14.34
N THR A 401 1.19 -25.67 -14.83
CA THR A 401 1.18 -26.39 -16.12
C THR A 401 1.46 -25.44 -17.29
N SER A 402 0.96 -24.21 -17.26
CA SER A 402 1.27 -23.20 -18.29
C SER A 402 2.77 -22.88 -18.33
N ILE A 403 3.43 -22.75 -17.18
CA ILE A 403 4.89 -22.58 -17.11
C ILE A 403 5.60 -23.79 -17.75
N GLY A 404 5.18 -25.01 -17.40
CA GLY A 404 5.73 -26.24 -17.98
C GLY A 404 5.60 -26.30 -19.51
N ARG A 405 4.42 -25.97 -20.04
CA ARG A 405 4.17 -25.91 -21.49
C ARG A 405 5.06 -24.88 -22.17
N ALA A 406 5.31 -23.75 -21.51
CA ALA A 406 6.20 -22.71 -22.01
C ALA A 406 7.66 -23.19 -22.11
N PHE A 407 8.16 -23.96 -21.12
CA PHE A 407 9.49 -24.57 -21.19
C PHE A 407 9.66 -25.57 -22.34
N ALA A 408 8.58 -26.19 -22.78
CA ALA A 408 8.54 -27.07 -23.95
C ALA A 408 8.17 -26.34 -25.26
N GLY A 409 8.27 -25.01 -25.29
CA GLY A 409 8.13 -24.19 -26.50
C GLY A 409 6.71 -23.67 -26.79
N GLY A 410 5.75 -23.90 -25.91
CA GLY A 410 4.40 -23.33 -26.01
C GLY A 410 4.36 -21.83 -25.70
N ARG A 411 3.24 -21.18 -26.05
CA ARG A 411 2.93 -19.77 -25.72
C ARG A 411 1.58 -19.67 -24.99
N PRO A 412 1.48 -20.19 -23.77
CA PRO A 412 0.20 -20.35 -23.11
C PRO A 412 -0.34 -19.01 -22.58
N VAL A 413 -1.66 -18.86 -22.71
CA VAL A 413 -2.46 -17.83 -22.07
C VAL A 413 -3.28 -18.50 -20.97
N ALA A 414 -2.88 -18.27 -19.73
CA ALA A 414 -3.54 -18.80 -18.55
C ALA A 414 -4.68 -17.85 -18.12
N PHE A 415 -5.83 -18.37 -17.73
CA PHE A 415 -6.96 -17.59 -17.22
C PHE A 415 -7.22 -17.94 -15.77
N LEU A 416 -7.19 -16.93 -14.90
CA LEU A 416 -7.74 -17.02 -13.54
C LEU A 416 -9.05 -16.27 -13.49
N GLN A 417 -10.07 -16.89 -12.91
CA GLN A 417 -11.44 -16.40 -13.00
C GLN A 417 -11.58 -14.99 -12.38
N PHE A 418 -10.99 -14.79 -11.20
CA PHE A 418 -10.94 -13.50 -10.50
C PHE A 418 -9.59 -13.28 -9.81
N ALA A 419 -9.19 -12.02 -9.68
CA ALA A 419 -7.98 -11.62 -8.95
C ALA A 419 -7.96 -12.14 -7.51
N ASP A 420 -9.12 -12.28 -6.87
CA ASP A 420 -9.28 -12.82 -5.52
C ASP A 420 -8.68 -14.24 -5.34
N PHE A 421 -8.46 -14.99 -6.43
CA PHE A 421 -7.85 -16.32 -6.42
C PHE A 421 -6.36 -16.35 -6.78
N LEU A 422 -5.75 -15.20 -7.09
CA LEU A 422 -4.29 -15.09 -7.24
C LEU A 422 -3.50 -15.69 -6.05
N PRO A 423 -3.93 -15.54 -4.77
CA PRO A 423 -3.23 -16.15 -3.65
C PRO A 423 -3.04 -17.67 -3.78
N LEU A 424 -3.97 -18.38 -4.44
CA LEU A 424 -3.90 -19.84 -4.63
C LEU A 424 -2.83 -20.24 -5.65
N ALA A 425 -2.41 -19.34 -6.54
CA ALA A 425 -1.32 -19.56 -7.51
C ALA A 425 -0.05 -18.76 -7.20
N PHE A 426 -0.01 -18.01 -6.08
CA PHE A 426 1.03 -17.02 -5.84
C PHE A 426 2.43 -17.64 -5.80
N ASN A 427 2.56 -18.86 -5.28
CA ASN A 427 3.83 -19.59 -5.27
C ASN A 427 4.38 -19.81 -6.69
N GLN A 428 3.56 -20.34 -7.61
CA GLN A 428 3.94 -20.52 -9.02
C GLN A 428 4.23 -19.18 -9.71
N ILE A 429 3.50 -18.11 -9.39
CA ILE A 429 3.75 -16.79 -9.98
C ILE A 429 5.06 -16.18 -9.48
N ALA A 430 5.25 -16.11 -8.17
CA ALA A 430 6.37 -15.41 -7.54
C ALA A 430 7.67 -16.21 -7.60
N MET A 431 7.61 -17.49 -7.28
CA MET A 431 8.80 -18.32 -7.17
C MET A 431 9.24 -18.89 -8.51
N GLU A 432 8.34 -19.08 -9.48
CA GLU A 432 8.66 -19.66 -10.78
C GLU A 432 8.59 -18.64 -11.91
N LEU A 433 7.38 -18.19 -12.24
CA LEU A 433 7.12 -17.36 -13.41
C LEU A 433 7.96 -16.06 -13.39
N ALA A 434 8.03 -15.40 -12.24
CA ALA A 434 8.77 -14.15 -12.08
C ALA A 434 10.29 -14.32 -12.06
N SER A 435 10.80 -15.47 -11.60
CA SER A 435 12.23 -15.60 -11.28
C SER A 435 13.02 -16.39 -12.31
N VAL A 436 12.37 -17.26 -13.10
CA VAL A 436 13.06 -18.26 -13.93
C VAL A 436 14.03 -17.63 -14.92
N HIS A 437 13.65 -16.54 -15.58
CA HIS A 437 14.54 -15.85 -16.53
C HIS A 437 15.79 -15.32 -15.82
N TRP A 438 15.63 -14.62 -14.70
CA TRP A 438 16.74 -14.03 -13.98
C TRP A 438 17.66 -15.09 -13.36
N ARG A 439 17.10 -16.08 -12.66
CA ARG A 439 17.86 -17.11 -11.92
C ARG A 439 18.59 -18.09 -12.83
N THR A 440 18.23 -18.16 -14.12
CA THR A 440 18.87 -19.02 -15.13
C THR A 440 19.69 -18.23 -16.14
N GLN A 441 19.92 -16.93 -15.89
CA GLN A 441 20.62 -16.03 -16.81
C GLN A 441 20.02 -16.04 -18.24
N GLY A 442 18.69 -16.19 -18.32
CA GLY A 442 17.93 -16.23 -19.56
C GLY A 442 18.04 -17.52 -20.36
N SER A 443 18.71 -18.55 -19.83
CA SER A 443 18.79 -19.86 -20.48
C SER A 443 17.43 -20.60 -20.48
N TRP A 444 16.55 -20.28 -19.53
CA TRP A 444 15.13 -20.63 -19.55
C TRP A 444 14.24 -19.38 -19.53
N ALA A 445 13.08 -19.47 -20.19
CA ALA A 445 12.06 -18.43 -20.17
C ALA A 445 10.66 -19.06 -20.14
N ALA A 446 9.70 -18.36 -19.54
CA ALA A 446 8.30 -18.77 -19.48
C ALA A 446 7.40 -17.63 -19.98
N PRO A 447 7.23 -17.45 -21.32
CA PRO A 447 6.39 -16.42 -21.91
C PRO A 447 4.88 -16.69 -21.70
N VAL A 448 4.45 -16.85 -20.45
CA VAL A 448 3.06 -17.05 -20.06
C VAL A 448 2.38 -15.69 -19.94
N ILE A 449 1.21 -15.56 -20.57
CA ILE A 449 0.31 -14.43 -20.35
C ILE A 449 -0.78 -14.88 -19.39
N LEU A 450 -0.89 -14.23 -18.23
CA LEU A 450 -1.91 -14.51 -17.23
C LEU A 450 -3.04 -13.47 -17.33
N MET A 451 -4.21 -13.90 -17.78
CA MET A 451 -5.43 -13.13 -17.90
C MET A 451 -6.21 -13.20 -16.58
N VAL A 452 -6.44 -12.05 -15.94
CA VAL A 452 -7.07 -11.98 -14.62
C VAL A 452 -8.18 -10.92 -14.59
N THR A 453 -9.41 -11.35 -14.35
CA THR A 453 -10.52 -10.43 -14.15
C THR A 453 -10.44 -9.75 -12.78
N CYS A 454 -10.61 -8.43 -12.68
CA CYS A 454 -10.44 -7.71 -11.40
C CYS A 454 -11.46 -6.60 -11.13
N GLY A 455 -11.35 -6.04 -9.93
CA GLY A 455 -11.95 -4.76 -9.56
C GLY A 455 -13.32 -4.85 -8.90
N ALA A 456 -13.72 -3.77 -8.24
CA ALA A 456 -14.74 -3.82 -7.20
C ALA A 456 -16.04 -3.09 -7.55
N TYR A 457 -16.23 -2.56 -8.76
CA TYR A 457 -17.35 -1.66 -9.06
C TYR A 457 -18.64 -2.37 -9.53
N ARG A 458 -18.76 -3.69 -9.36
CA ARG A 458 -19.97 -4.48 -9.65
C ARG A 458 -20.75 -4.81 -8.36
N PRO A 459 -22.09 -4.68 -8.33
CA PRO A 459 -22.87 -4.91 -7.11
C PRO A 459 -22.85 -6.33 -6.55
N GLY A 460 -22.83 -6.43 -5.22
CA GLY A 460 -23.17 -7.65 -4.48
C GLY A 460 -22.09 -8.74 -4.45
N LEU A 461 -20.90 -8.48 -4.97
CA LEU A 461 -19.86 -9.50 -5.18
C LEU A 461 -19.01 -9.81 -3.93
N GLY A 462 -18.88 -8.84 -3.02
CA GLY A 462 -18.22 -9.07 -1.73
C GLY A 462 -16.72 -9.36 -1.80
N PRO A 463 -16.13 -9.95 -0.75
CA PRO A 463 -14.68 -9.97 -0.54
C PRO A 463 -13.92 -11.01 -1.37
N PHE A 464 -14.61 -11.85 -2.16
CA PHE A 464 -14.00 -12.91 -2.96
C PHE A 464 -14.17 -12.70 -4.47
N HIS A 465 -14.69 -11.54 -4.87
CA HIS A 465 -14.97 -11.21 -6.25
C HIS A 465 -14.84 -9.70 -6.47
N ALA A 466 -13.95 -9.01 -5.75
CA ALA A 466 -13.87 -7.56 -5.81
C ALA A 466 -12.45 -7.02 -5.63
N HIS A 467 -11.47 -7.84 -5.27
CA HIS A 467 -10.09 -7.39 -5.18
C HIS A 467 -9.45 -7.17 -6.55
N SER A 468 -8.29 -6.52 -6.52
CA SER A 468 -7.47 -6.26 -7.69
C SER A 468 -6.06 -6.84 -7.53
N PHE A 469 -5.45 -6.77 -6.34
CA PHE A 469 -4.13 -7.34 -5.99
C PHE A 469 -2.99 -7.00 -6.97
N GLU A 470 -3.17 -5.95 -7.77
CA GLU A 470 -2.24 -5.59 -8.83
C GLU A 470 -0.92 -5.08 -8.26
N SER A 471 -0.94 -4.47 -7.06
CA SER A 471 0.28 -4.01 -6.39
C SER A 471 1.18 -5.17 -5.92
N ILE A 472 0.59 -6.26 -5.43
CA ILE A 472 1.33 -7.46 -4.99
C ILE A 472 2.05 -8.10 -6.18
N ILE A 473 1.38 -8.20 -7.33
CA ILE A 473 1.98 -8.73 -8.55
C ILE A 473 3.03 -7.77 -9.12
N ALA A 474 2.76 -6.46 -9.12
CA ALA A 474 3.72 -5.45 -9.59
C ALA A 474 5.02 -5.40 -8.76
N HIS A 475 4.97 -5.86 -7.50
CA HIS A 475 6.15 -6.02 -6.65
C HIS A 475 7.10 -7.13 -7.11
N LEU A 476 6.64 -8.05 -7.97
CA LEU A 476 7.46 -9.16 -8.48
C LEU A 476 8.36 -8.66 -9.63
N PRO A 477 9.70 -8.67 -9.49
CA PRO A 477 10.58 -7.96 -10.41
C PRO A 477 10.58 -8.43 -11.87
N GLY A 478 10.37 -9.72 -12.14
CA GLY A 478 10.49 -10.31 -13.48
C GLY A 478 9.19 -10.36 -14.30
N ILE A 479 8.09 -9.76 -13.81
CA ILE A 479 6.77 -9.81 -14.45
C ILE A 479 6.37 -8.43 -14.97
N ASP A 480 5.82 -8.39 -16.18
CA ASP A 480 5.13 -7.21 -16.69
C ASP A 480 3.67 -7.20 -16.18
N VAL A 481 3.21 -6.06 -15.66
CA VAL A 481 1.89 -5.93 -15.04
C VAL A 481 1.12 -4.79 -15.68
N VAL A 482 -0.06 -5.10 -16.21
CA VAL A 482 -0.91 -4.14 -16.91
C VAL A 482 -2.35 -4.16 -16.41
N VAL A 483 -2.98 -2.99 -16.41
CA VAL A 483 -4.39 -2.81 -16.06
C VAL A 483 -5.07 -1.95 -17.13
N SER A 484 -5.99 -2.54 -17.89
CA SER A 484 -6.63 -1.87 -19.03
C SER A 484 -7.75 -0.94 -18.61
N SER A 485 -7.82 0.26 -19.20
CA SER A 485 -8.90 1.23 -18.93
C SER A 485 -9.84 1.47 -20.12
N THR A 486 -9.49 1.03 -21.34
CA THR A 486 -10.32 1.08 -22.55
C THR A 486 -10.09 -0.14 -23.43
N ALA A 487 -11.00 -0.41 -24.39
CA ALA A 487 -10.88 -1.54 -25.29
C ALA A 487 -9.61 -1.48 -26.18
N ALA A 488 -9.21 -0.27 -26.61
CA ALA A 488 -7.98 -0.09 -27.39
C ALA A 488 -6.72 -0.34 -26.56
N ASP A 489 -6.73 0.03 -25.27
CA ASP A 489 -5.62 -0.29 -24.36
C ASP A 489 -5.50 -1.80 -24.19
N ALA A 490 -6.63 -2.49 -23.97
CA ALA A 490 -6.66 -3.93 -23.76
C ALA A 490 -6.10 -4.71 -24.97
N ALA A 491 -6.57 -4.39 -26.19
CA ALA A 491 -6.08 -5.04 -27.41
C ALA A 491 -4.59 -4.75 -27.65
N GLY A 492 -4.19 -3.47 -27.63
CA GLY A 492 -2.82 -3.10 -27.95
C GLY A 492 -1.79 -3.52 -26.91
N MET A 493 -2.14 -3.56 -25.61
CA MET A 493 -1.25 -4.10 -24.57
C MET A 493 -1.16 -5.62 -24.63
N LEU A 494 -2.25 -6.33 -24.97
CA LEU A 494 -2.20 -7.78 -25.19
C LEU A 494 -1.29 -8.12 -26.40
N ASN A 495 -1.39 -7.38 -27.50
CA ASN A 495 -0.45 -7.52 -28.62
C ASN A 495 1.01 -7.25 -28.21
N ALA A 496 1.24 -6.22 -27.39
CA ALA A 496 2.58 -5.93 -26.86
C ALA A 496 3.10 -7.05 -25.95
N ALA A 497 2.25 -7.65 -25.11
CA ALA A 497 2.59 -8.80 -24.26
C ALA A 497 3.04 -9.99 -25.12
N PHE A 498 2.28 -10.35 -26.16
CA PHE A 498 2.67 -11.38 -27.13
C PHE A 498 4.00 -11.05 -27.82
N ALA A 499 4.19 -9.82 -28.28
CA ALA A 499 5.43 -9.41 -28.94
C ALA A 499 6.66 -9.43 -28.00
N SER A 500 6.45 -9.15 -26.71
CA SER A 500 7.53 -9.09 -25.71
C SER A 500 8.16 -10.43 -25.38
N GLN A 501 7.38 -11.51 -25.47
CA GLN A 501 7.75 -12.85 -24.96
C GLN A 501 8.17 -12.85 -23.48
N ARG A 502 7.74 -11.85 -22.70
CA ARG A 502 7.94 -11.81 -21.25
C ARG A 502 6.73 -12.37 -20.51
N PRO A 503 6.93 -12.94 -19.30
CA PRO A 503 5.82 -13.17 -18.38
C PRO A 503 5.01 -11.89 -18.17
N THR A 504 3.70 -11.95 -18.45
CA THR A 504 2.83 -10.77 -18.36
C THR A 504 1.53 -11.11 -17.64
N VAL A 505 1.14 -10.30 -16.65
CA VAL A 505 -0.16 -10.39 -15.99
C VAL A 505 -1.04 -9.24 -16.48
N ILE A 506 -2.15 -9.59 -17.12
CA ILE A 506 -3.13 -8.67 -17.70
C ILE A 506 -4.36 -8.64 -16.83
N PHE A 507 -4.55 -7.54 -16.12
CA PHE A 507 -5.75 -7.25 -15.37
C PHE A 507 -6.76 -6.52 -16.25
N TYR A 508 -7.98 -7.05 -16.33
CA TYR A 508 -9.10 -6.41 -17.01
C TYR A 508 -10.28 -6.17 -16.05
N PRO A 509 -10.66 -4.89 -15.82
CA PRO A 509 -11.69 -4.57 -14.84
C PRO A 509 -13.11 -4.93 -15.28
N LYS A 510 -13.86 -5.62 -14.41
CA LYS A 510 -15.23 -6.11 -14.68
C LYS A 510 -16.24 -5.04 -15.08
N ALA A 511 -16.10 -3.84 -14.51
CA ALA A 511 -17.04 -2.74 -14.77
C ALA A 511 -16.82 -2.13 -16.17
N LEU A 512 -15.61 -2.25 -16.74
CA LEU A 512 -15.25 -1.66 -18.03
C LEU A 512 -15.41 -2.62 -19.21
N LEU A 513 -15.51 -3.94 -18.96
CA LEU A 513 -15.56 -4.97 -20.01
C LEU A 513 -16.63 -4.72 -21.07
N SER A 514 -17.83 -4.34 -20.64
CA SER A 514 -18.99 -4.09 -21.50
C SER A 514 -19.30 -2.59 -21.69
N ASP A 515 -18.45 -1.68 -21.21
CA ASP A 515 -18.68 -0.24 -21.34
C ASP A 515 -18.47 0.21 -22.79
N ARG A 516 -19.57 0.43 -23.53
CA ARG A 516 -19.54 0.89 -24.93
C ARG A 516 -18.96 2.29 -25.11
N SER A 517 -18.93 3.13 -24.06
CA SER A 517 -18.29 4.46 -24.16
C SER A 517 -16.76 4.37 -24.30
N ARG A 518 -16.19 3.18 -24.04
CA ARG A 518 -14.75 2.88 -24.09
C ARG A 518 -14.40 1.84 -25.15
N ALA A 519 -15.31 1.63 -26.09
CA ALA A 519 -15.14 0.73 -27.22
C ALA A 519 -14.00 1.17 -28.16
N THR A 520 -13.54 0.27 -29.01
CA THR A 520 -12.49 0.51 -30.01
C THR A 520 -12.91 -0.01 -31.37
N SER A 521 -12.19 0.35 -32.43
CA SER A 521 -12.42 -0.24 -33.75
C SER A 521 -12.04 -1.73 -33.78
N PRO A 522 -12.67 -2.54 -34.64
CA PRO A 522 -12.45 -3.98 -34.72
C PRO A 522 -11.10 -4.41 -35.33
N ASP A 523 -10.27 -3.47 -35.78
CA ASP A 523 -8.94 -3.71 -36.37
C ASP A 523 -7.86 -3.98 -35.32
N VAL A 524 -8.16 -4.84 -34.34
CA VAL A 524 -7.34 -5.10 -33.15
C VAL A 524 -5.91 -5.56 -33.46
N GLY A 525 -5.69 -6.26 -34.57
CA GLY A 525 -4.35 -6.71 -35.00
C GLY A 525 -3.38 -5.57 -35.35
N LYS A 526 -3.89 -4.35 -35.61
CA LYS A 526 -3.07 -3.16 -35.84
C LYS A 526 -2.82 -2.34 -34.57
N GLN A 527 -3.55 -2.65 -33.49
CA GLN A 527 -3.48 -1.89 -32.25
C GLN A 527 -2.26 -2.32 -31.46
N PHE A 528 -1.51 -1.34 -30.96
CA PHE A 528 -0.26 -1.56 -30.25
C PHE A 528 -0.07 -0.47 -29.21
N ILE A 529 0.08 -0.87 -27.95
CA ILE A 529 0.44 0.05 -26.86
C ILE A 529 1.85 -0.30 -26.38
N PRO A 530 2.83 0.60 -26.50
CA PRO A 530 4.20 0.34 -26.09
C PRO A 530 4.31 -0.02 -24.59
N ILE A 531 5.22 -0.94 -24.28
CA ILE A 531 5.48 -1.44 -22.93
C ILE A 531 5.95 -0.28 -22.05
N GLY A 532 5.28 -0.11 -20.90
CA GLY A 532 5.59 0.92 -19.92
C GLY A 532 5.10 2.33 -20.29
N ALA A 533 4.32 2.49 -21.37
CA ALA A 533 3.82 3.80 -21.77
C ALA A 533 2.49 4.15 -21.07
N ALA A 534 2.48 5.27 -20.34
CA ALA A 534 1.24 5.87 -19.86
C ALA A 534 0.59 6.72 -20.97
N ARG A 535 -0.69 7.06 -20.79
CA ARG A 535 -1.41 8.00 -21.66
C ARG A 535 -1.85 9.22 -20.87
N VAL A 536 -1.49 10.39 -21.39
CA VAL A 536 -2.12 11.64 -20.98
C VAL A 536 -3.50 11.71 -21.67
N VAL A 537 -4.53 11.37 -20.92
CA VAL A 537 -5.93 11.34 -21.39
C VAL A 537 -6.45 12.75 -21.60
N ARG A 538 -6.08 13.66 -20.69
CA ARG A 538 -6.42 15.07 -20.73
C ARG A 538 -5.23 15.89 -20.29
N THR A 539 -4.86 16.92 -21.05
CA THR A 539 -3.79 17.83 -20.64
C THR A 539 -4.28 18.87 -19.62
N GLY A 540 -3.46 19.17 -18.62
CA GLY A 540 -3.78 20.23 -17.65
C GLY A 540 -2.55 20.88 -17.01
N GLN A 541 -2.78 21.84 -16.12
CA GLN A 541 -1.74 22.72 -15.59
C GLN A 541 -1.80 22.93 -14.06
N GLU A 542 -2.90 22.56 -13.39
CA GLU A 542 -3.10 22.90 -11.96
C GLU A 542 -3.10 21.67 -11.02
N LEU A 543 -3.51 20.50 -11.52
CA LEU A 543 -3.53 19.23 -10.79
C LEU A 543 -3.25 18.07 -11.73
N THR A 544 -2.37 17.15 -11.33
CA THR A 544 -2.18 15.85 -12.00
C THR A 544 -3.00 14.79 -11.29
N LEU A 545 -3.95 14.18 -12.00
CA LEU A 545 -4.69 12.99 -11.60
C LEU A 545 -4.05 11.77 -12.27
N VAL A 546 -3.58 10.80 -11.49
CA VAL A 546 -3.06 9.51 -12.03
C VAL A 546 -3.99 8.39 -11.59
N GLY A 547 -4.50 7.62 -12.54
CA GLY A 547 -5.31 6.43 -12.28
C GLY A 547 -5.04 5.32 -13.28
N TRP A 548 -5.64 4.16 -13.07
CA TRP A 548 -5.61 3.00 -13.98
C TRP A 548 -6.88 2.17 -13.80
N GLY A 549 -7.23 1.38 -14.82
CA GLY A 549 -8.44 0.57 -14.79
C GLY A 549 -9.71 1.37 -14.45
N ASN A 550 -10.49 0.89 -13.48
CA ASN A 550 -11.77 1.49 -13.07
C ASN A 550 -11.68 2.95 -12.61
N THR A 551 -10.51 3.42 -12.15
CA THR A 551 -10.38 4.77 -11.61
C THR A 551 -10.15 5.85 -12.66
N VAL A 552 -9.78 5.48 -13.89
CA VAL A 552 -9.61 6.42 -15.01
C VAL A 552 -10.92 7.16 -15.35
N PRO A 553 -12.07 6.48 -15.56
CA PRO A 553 -13.36 7.15 -15.73
C PRO A 553 -13.70 8.12 -14.60
N ILE A 554 -13.36 7.76 -13.36
CA ILE A 554 -13.60 8.61 -12.19
C ILE A 554 -12.74 9.89 -12.30
N CYS A 555 -11.46 9.75 -12.65
CA CYS A 555 -10.56 10.89 -12.83
C CYS A 555 -10.99 11.80 -13.98
N GLU A 556 -11.43 11.24 -15.12
CA GLU A 556 -11.98 12.02 -16.24
C GLU A 556 -13.22 12.80 -15.84
N LYS A 557 -14.16 12.16 -15.13
CA LYS A 557 -15.36 12.81 -14.62
C LYS A 557 -15.03 13.92 -13.62
N VAL A 558 -14.09 13.71 -12.71
CA VAL A 558 -13.61 14.75 -11.78
C VAL A 558 -12.96 15.90 -12.55
N ALA A 559 -12.13 15.61 -13.54
CA ALA A 559 -11.45 16.61 -14.36
C ALA A 559 -12.44 17.48 -15.16
N ALA A 560 -13.50 16.88 -15.70
CA ALA A 560 -14.60 17.59 -16.37
C ALA A 560 -15.39 18.48 -15.40
N THR A 561 -15.67 18.01 -14.18
CA THR A 561 -16.31 18.86 -13.16
C THR A 561 -15.39 20.01 -12.75
N LEU A 562 -14.09 19.77 -12.54
CA LEU A 562 -13.11 20.82 -12.23
C LEU A 562 -13.02 21.87 -13.35
N GLU A 563 -13.12 21.45 -14.61
CA GLU A 563 -13.16 22.34 -15.77
C GLU A 563 -14.34 23.30 -15.74
N SER A 564 -15.51 22.82 -15.30
CA SER A 564 -16.68 23.70 -15.12
C SER A 564 -16.46 24.79 -14.06
N ALA A 565 -15.49 24.59 -13.15
CA ALA A 565 -15.01 25.58 -12.18
C ALA A 565 -13.75 26.34 -12.65
N GLY A 566 -13.39 26.20 -13.93
CA GLY A 566 -12.23 26.84 -14.55
C GLY A 566 -10.88 26.24 -14.13
N VAL A 567 -10.83 25.04 -13.54
CA VAL A 567 -9.58 24.38 -13.15
C VAL A 567 -9.11 23.38 -14.22
N SER A 568 -7.86 23.52 -14.63
CA SER A 568 -7.22 22.67 -15.64
C SER A 568 -6.49 21.49 -14.99
N ALA A 569 -7.17 20.35 -14.89
CA ALA A 569 -6.61 19.10 -14.36
C ALA A 569 -6.12 18.18 -15.48
N GLU A 570 -4.87 17.75 -15.37
CA GLU A 570 -4.27 16.72 -16.22
C GLU A 570 -4.70 15.34 -15.72
N VAL A 571 -5.08 14.45 -16.64
CA VAL A 571 -5.46 13.07 -16.33
C VAL A 571 -4.49 12.14 -17.03
N ILE A 572 -3.84 11.26 -16.27
CA ILE A 572 -2.93 10.23 -16.75
C ILE A 572 -3.55 8.87 -16.44
N ASP A 573 -3.71 8.09 -17.50
CA ASP A 573 -3.97 6.66 -17.42
C ASP A 573 -2.63 5.92 -17.44
N LEU A 574 -2.29 5.27 -16.33
CA LEU A 574 -0.97 4.70 -16.13
C LEU A 574 -0.74 3.47 -17.01
N ARG A 575 -1.79 2.67 -17.25
CA ARG A 575 -1.82 1.41 -18.03
C ARG A 575 -0.90 0.29 -17.53
N TRP A 576 0.40 0.54 -17.41
CA TRP A 576 1.42 -0.39 -16.97
C TRP A 576 1.88 -0.04 -15.55
N LEU A 577 1.88 -1.01 -14.65
CA LEU A 577 2.41 -0.85 -13.29
C LEU A 577 3.86 -1.33 -13.19
N SER A 578 4.22 -2.31 -14.01
CA SER A 578 5.59 -2.80 -14.09
C SER A 578 5.93 -3.15 -15.55
N PRO A 579 6.87 -2.46 -16.21
CA PRO A 579 7.39 -1.14 -15.82
C PRO A 579 6.31 -0.05 -15.94
N TRP A 580 6.39 1.02 -15.14
CA TRP A 580 5.48 2.16 -15.27
C TRP A 580 6.21 3.41 -15.77
N ASP A 581 5.44 4.34 -16.36
CA ASP A 581 5.95 5.56 -16.97
C ASP A 581 6.30 6.65 -15.94
N ARG A 582 7.45 6.49 -15.29
CA ARG A 582 7.96 7.45 -14.30
C ARG A 582 8.11 8.86 -14.87
N GLU A 583 8.58 8.95 -16.11
CA GLU A 583 8.88 10.22 -16.79
C GLU A 583 7.61 11.05 -17.02
N THR A 584 6.57 10.46 -17.64
CA THR A 584 5.31 11.16 -17.93
C THR A 584 4.66 11.70 -16.66
N VAL A 585 4.66 10.92 -15.58
CA VAL A 585 4.08 11.36 -14.30
C VAL A 585 4.93 12.47 -13.68
N CYS A 586 6.26 12.33 -13.63
CA CYS A 586 7.14 13.35 -13.06
C CYS A 586 7.07 14.67 -13.84
N ASP A 587 7.02 14.63 -15.17
CA ASP A 587 6.89 15.82 -16.02
C ASP A 587 5.56 16.52 -15.81
N SER A 588 4.48 15.75 -15.68
CA SER A 588 3.17 16.29 -15.31
C SER A 588 3.21 16.99 -13.96
N VAL A 589 3.84 16.39 -12.95
CA VAL A 589 3.92 16.97 -11.60
C VAL A 589 4.85 18.18 -11.53
N ARG A 590 5.95 18.21 -12.31
CA ARG A 590 6.80 19.41 -12.45
C ARG A 590 5.98 20.63 -12.89
N LYS A 591 5.03 20.40 -13.78
CA LYS A 591 4.11 21.42 -14.30
C LYS A 591 3.01 21.79 -13.29
N THR A 592 2.30 20.82 -12.73
CA THR A 592 1.10 21.07 -11.91
C THR A 592 1.39 21.36 -10.43
N ARG A 593 2.54 20.89 -9.93
CA ARG A 593 2.96 20.93 -8.51
C ARG A 593 2.01 20.19 -7.55
N ARG A 594 1.01 19.48 -8.06
CA ARG A 594 -0.01 18.78 -7.28
C ARG A 594 -0.30 17.42 -7.90
N LEU A 595 -0.21 16.37 -7.10
CA LEU A 595 -0.44 14.99 -7.54
C LEU A 595 -1.53 14.31 -6.70
N LEU A 596 -2.59 13.84 -7.33
CA LEU A 596 -3.57 12.96 -6.73
C LEU A 596 -3.57 11.61 -7.46
N VAL A 597 -3.14 10.55 -6.78
CA VAL A 597 -3.18 9.18 -7.31
C VAL A 597 -4.45 8.48 -6.86
N VAL A 598 -5.15 7.81 -7.77
CA VAL A 598 -6.44 7.16 -7.51
C VAL A 598 -6.39 5.70 -7.96
N HIS A 599 -6.55 4.76 -7.03
CA HIS A 599 -6.52 3.31 -7.34
C HIS A 599 -7.42 2.50 -6.41
N GLU A 600 -7.94 1.36 -6.89
CA GLU A 600 -8.90 0.56 -6.11
C GLU A 600 -8.27 -0.46 -5.15
N ASP A 601 -6.98 -0.75 -5.29
CA ASP A 601 -6.24 -1.58 -4.32
C ASP A 601 -6.07 -0.90 -2.94
N ASN A 602 -5.51 -1.63 -1.98
CA ASN A 602 -5.23 -1.16 -0.62
C ASN A 602 -4.46 0.16 -0.56
N LEU A 603 -4.84 1.03 0.38
CA LEU A 603 -4.11 2.25 0.67
C LEU A 603 -2.69 1.95 1.17
N SER A 604 -2.53 1.00 2.09
CA SER A 604 -1.22 0.55 2.54
C SER A 604 -0.59 -0.39 1.54
N VAL A 605 0.68 -0.14 1.21
CA VAL A 605 1.47 -0.93 0.24
C VAL A 605 0.87 -0.96 -1.18
N GLY A 606 -0.20 -0.21 -1.44
CA GLY A 606 -0.73 -0.01 -2.79
C GLY A 606 0.22 0.75 -3.69
N PHE A 607 0.10 0.52 -5.00
CA PHE A 607 1.02 1.06 -6.00
C PHE A 607 1.09 2.59 -6.03
N GLY A 608 0.06 3.29 -5.55
CA GLY A 608 0.12 4.74 -5.38
C GLY A 608 1.24 5.21 -4.44
N ALA A 609 1.69 4.38 -3.49
CA ALA A 609 2.83 4.70 -2.62
C ALA A 609 4.14 4.81 -3.42
N GLU A 610 4.40 3.88 -4.33
CA GLU A 610 5.60 3.88 -5.20
C GLU A 610 5.64 5.12 -6.10
N ILE A 611 4.49 5.50 -6.67
CA ILE A 611 4.37 6.70 -7.50
C ILE A 611 4.69 7.94 -6.67
N LEU A 612 4.13 8.07 -5.47
CA LEU A 612 4.38 9.21 -4.59
C LEU A 612 5.85 9.28 -4.15
N ALA A 613 6.44 8.16 -3.73
CA ALA A 613 7.85 8.10 -3.33
C ALA A 613 8.77 8.54 -4.49
N THR A 614 8.57 7.96 -5.67
CA THR A 614 9.33 8.31 -6.88
C THR A 614 9.22 9.79 -7.22
N VAL A 615 8.01 10.36 -7.17
CA VAL A 615 7.77 11.77 -7.48
C VAL A 615 8.46 12.69 -6.47
N VAL A 616 8.37 12.37 -5.18
CA VAL A 616 9.01 13.17 -4.12
C VAL A 616 10.53 13.12 -4.21
N GLU A 617 11.10 11.98 -4.62
CA GLU A 617 12.54 11.82 -4.83
C GLU A 617 13.04 12.47 -6.13
N SER A 618 12.20 12.51 -7.18
CA SER A 618 12.62 12.89 -8.55
C SER A 618 12.23 14.31 -8.95
N VAL A 619 11.34 14.98 -8.21
CA VAL A 619 10.83 16.31 -8.53
C VAL A 619 11.16 17.29 -7.41
N GLU A 620 12.01 18.28 -7.73
CA GLU A 620 12.43 19.30 -6.78
C GLU A 620 11.34 20.32 -6.44
N GLY A 621 11.33 20.79 -5.20
CA GLY A 621 10.47 21.87 -4.71
C GLY A 621 9.29 21.41 -3.85
N LEU A 622 8.44 22.36 -3.45
CA LEU A 622 7.27 22.07 -2.62
C LEU A 622 6.16 21.44 -3.47
N LEU A 623 5.77 20.20 -3.15
CA LEU A 623 4.73 19.45 -3.82
C LEU A 623 3.55 19.19 -2.87
N LYS A 624 2.32 19.21 -3.38
CA LYS A 624 1.16 18.65 -2.67
C LYS A 624 0.81 17.29 -3.29
N CYS A 625 1.02 16.21 -2.55
CA CYS A 625 0.71 14.86 -3.02
C CYS A 625 -0.34 14.19 -2.13
N ARG A 626 -1.28 13.47 -2.72
CA ARG A 626 -2.29 12.69 -1.99
C ARG A 626 -2.69 11.44 -2.76
N ARG A 627 -3.28 10.48 -2.05
CA ARG A 627 -3.85 9.26 -2.61
C ARG A 627 -5.32 9.14 -2.22
N VAL A 628 -6.14 8.65 -3.12
CA VAL A 628 -7.50 8.17 -2.83
C VAL A 628 -7.55 6.71 -3.25
N ALA A 629 -7.59 5.84 -2.25
CA ALA A 629 -7.58 4.40 -2.43
C ALA A 629 -8.59 3.74 -1.49
N ARG A 630 -8.82 2.44 -1.68
CA ARG A 630 -9.60 1.65 -0.72
C ARG A 630 -8.86 1.64 0.63
N PRO A 631 -9.52 1.85 1.78
CA PRO A 631 -8.88 1.65 3.08
C PRO A 631 -8.49 0.18 3.27
N ASP A 632 -7.61 -0.11 4.24
CA ASP A 632 -7.07 -1.45 4.50
C ASP A 632 -8.11 -2.38 5.16
N THR A 633 -9.14 -2.73 4.39
CA THR A 633 -10.27 -3.57 4.80
C THR A 633 -10.83 -4.34 3.61
N PHE A 634 -11.71 -5.31 3.86
CA PHE A 634 -12.33 -6.11 2.83
C PHE A 634 -13.56 -5.42 2.21
N ILE A 635 -13.89 -5.80 0.98
CA ILE A 635 -15.07 -5.25 0.27
C ILE A 635 -16.33 -6.01 0.74
N PRO A 636 -17.32 -5.34 1.35
CA PRO A 636 -18.54 -5.98 1.84
C PRO A 636 -19.51 -6.26 0.68
N CYS A 637 -20.38 -7.26 0.83
CA CYS A 637 -21.41 -7.57 -0.17
C CYS A 637 -22.50 -6.48 -0.25
N HIS A 638 -22.71 -5.71 0.82
CA HIS A 638 -23.66 -4.61 0.81
C HIS A 638 -23.14 -3.48 -0.08
N PHE A 639 -23.79 -3.25 -1.22
CA PHE A 639 -23.22 -2.41 -2.28
C PHE A 639 -23.03 -0.94 -1.89
N GLY A 640 -23.90 -0.38 -1.04
CA GLY A 640 -23.72 0.98 -0.50
C GLY A 640 -22.37 1.11 0.24
N ASN A 641 -22.16 0.29 1.27
CA ASN A 641 -20.88 0.17 1.98
C ASN A 641 -19.69 -0.12 1.05
N GLN A 642 -19.86 -0.94 0.01
CA GLN A 642 -18.81 -1.21 -0.98
C GLN A 642 -18.40 0.08 -1.71
N LEU A 643 -19.35 0.85 -2.23
CA LEU A 643 -19.08 2.16 -2.83
C LEU A 643 -18.46 3.15 -1.83
N ASP A 644 -18.93 3.12 -0.58
CA ASP A 644 -18.40 3.94 0.52
C ASP A 644 -16.97 3.56 0.94
N LEU A 645 -16.44 2.41 0.53
CA LEU A 645 -15.04 2.03 0.74
C LEU A 645 -14.17 2.33 -0.48
N LEU A 646 -14.69 2.12 -1.69
CA LEU A 646 -13.93 2.31 -2.92
C LEU A 646 -13.66 3.79 -3.24
N PRO A 647 -12.62 4.09 -4.03
CA PRO A 647 -12.50 5.40 -4.67
C PRO A 647 -13.80 5.73 -5.41
N SER A 648 -14.34 6.91 -5.19
CA SER A 648 -15.62 7.32 -5.76
C SER A 648 -15.50 8.72 -6.35
N TYR A 649 -16.43 9.09 -7.23
CA TYR A 649 -16.43 10.44 -7.80
C TYR A 649 -16.48 11.50 -6.69
N GLN A 650 -17.31 11.29 -5.65
CA GLN A 650 -17.40 12.24 -4.54
C GLN A 650 -16.08 12.37 -3.78
N LYS A 651 -15.43 11.26 -3.43
CA LYS A 651 -14.18 11.27 -2.65
C LYS A 651 -13.01 11.85 -3.43
N VAL A 652 -12.87 11.47 -4.70
CA VAL A 652 -11.81 11.98 -5.57
C VAL A 652 -12.02 13.47 -5.82
N LEU A 653 -13.26 13.90 -6.07
CA LEU A 653 -13.55 15.32 -6.23
C LEU A 653 -13.30 16.11 -4.95
N ALA A 654 -13.69 15.59 -3.78
CA ALA A 654 -13.44 16.24 -2.49
C ALA A 654 -11.93 16.38 -2.22
N ALA A 655 -11.15 15.33 -2.45
CA ALA A 655 -9.69 15.38 -2.30
C ALA A 655 -9.06 16.38 -3.28
N ALA A 656 -9.51 16.39 -4.54
CA ALA A 656 -9.04 17.35 -5.53
C ALA A 656 -9.40 18.79 -5.15
N ALA A 657 -10.65 19.04 -4.75
CA ALA A 657 -11.12 20.34 -4.28
C ALA A 657 -10.31 20.84 -3.09
N GLU A 658 -10.02 20.00 -2.11
CA GLU A 658 -9.17 20.34 -0.96
C GLU A 658 -7.75 20.71 -1.40
N MET A 659 -7.13 19.93 -2.29
CA MET A 659 -5.77 20.21 -2.79
C MET A 659 -5.68 21.50 -3.61
N LEU A 660 -6.77 21.87 -4.28
CA LEU A 660 -6.94 23.05 -5.13
C LEU A 660 -7.59 24.23 -4.40
N ASP A 661 -7.87 24.09 -3.10
CA ASP A 661 -8.50 25.13 -2.28
C ASP A 661 -9.87 25.60 -2.86
N LEU A 662 -10.70 24.67 -3.35
CA LEU A 662 -12.06 24.92 -3.88
C LEU A 662 -13.14 24.61 -2.84
N ASP A 663 -14.26 25.34 -2.88
CA ASP A 663 -15.41 25.03 -2.05
C ASP A 663 -16.34 24.05 -2.80
N LEU A 664 -16.59 22.89 -2.20
CA LEU A 664 -17.44 21.84 -2.75
C LEU A 664 -18.75 21.74 -1.96
N SER A 665 -19.88 21.85 -2.65
CA SER A 665 -21.21 21.57 -2.09
C SER A 665 -22.02 20.66 -3.01
N TRP A 666 -23.00 19.95 -2.46
CA TRP A 666 -23.83 18.98 -3.19
C TRP A 666 -25.28 19.41 -3.20
N THR A 667 -25.91 19.44 -4.39
CA THR A 667 -27.36 19.61 -4.52
C THR A 667 -28.00 18.22 -4.60
N ARG A 668 -28.74 17.80 -3.56
CA ARG A 668 -29.42 16.50 -3.54
C ARG A 668 -30.73 16.56 -4.34
N PRO A 669 -31.10 15.53 -5.11
CA PRO A 669 -32.45 15.39 -5.66
C PRO A 669 -33.49 15.28 -4.53
N ALA A 670 -34.74 15.66 -4.82
CA ALA A 670 -35.85 15.45 -3.89
C ALA A 670 -36.00 13.95 -3.56
N LEU A 671 -36.28 13.62 -2.29
CA LEU A 671 -36.60 12.26 -1.89
C LEU A 671 -37.86 11.79 -2.66
N PRO A 672 -37.91 10.53 -3.14
CA PRO A 672 -39.11 10.00 -3.76
C PRO A 672 -40.29 10.09 -2.79
N ASP A 673 -41.46 10.49 -3.30
CA ASP A 673 -42.71 10.62 -2.54
C ASP A 673 -42.99 9.35 -1.74
N ALA A 674 -43.33 9.49 -0.46
CA ALA A 674 -43.51 8.39 0.50
C ALA A 674 -44.65 7.40 0.14
N GLY A 675 -45.35 7.59 -0.98
CA GLY A 675 -46.42 6.73 -1.48
C GLY A 675 -46.23 6.18 -2.91
N ARG A 676 -45.06 6.39 -3.56
CA ARG A 676 -44.78 5.87 -4.90
C ARG A 676 -43.52 5.00 -4.93
N GLN A 677 -43.61 3.83 -5.57
CA GLN A 677 -42.52 2.88 -5.77
C GLN A 677 -42.27 2.71 -7.26
N VAL A 678 -41.10 3.14 -7.74
CA VAL A 678 -40.69 2.89 -9.13
C VAL A 678 -40.11 1.48 -9.21
N VAL A 679 -40.70 0.65 -10.07
CA VAL A 679 -40.14 -0.63 -10.47
C VAL A 679 -39.26 -0.38 -11.68
N THR A 680 -38.01 -0.82 -11.59
CA THR A 680 -37.04 -0.68 -12.67
C THR A 680 -36.72 -2.03 -13.31
N VAL A 681 -36.24 -1.95 -14.54
CA VAL A 681 -35.71 -3.05 -15.32
C VAL A 681 -34.55 -3.73 -14.58
N ILE A 682 -34.53 -5.07 -14.51
CA ILE A 682 -33.45 -5.87 -13.90
C ILE A 682 -32.86 -6.86 -14.92
N GLY A 683 -31.58 -7.18 -14.76
CA GLY A 683 -30.91 -8.24 -15.51
C GLY A 683 -30.98 -9.59 -14.81
N SER A 684 -30.63 -10.64 -15.55
CA SER A 684 -30.45 -12.02 -15.04
C SER A 684 -29.13 -12.20 -14.28
N SER A 685 -28.17 -11.32 -14.55
CA SER A 685 -26.83 -11.31 -13.97
C SER A 685 -26.35 -9.88 -13.80
N PRO A 686 -25.45 -9.59 -12.83
CA PRO A 686 -24.80 -8.29 -12.70
C PRO A 686 -24.01 -7.84 -13.94
N SER A 687 -23.81 -8.73 -14.92
CA SER A 687 -23.17 -8.43 -16.21
C SER A 687 -24.09 -7.71 -17.21
N ASP A 688 -25.41 -7.85 -17.07
CA ASP A 688 -26.37 -7.43 -18.08
C ASP A 688 -26.53 -5.90 -18.03
N GLN A 689 -26.38 -5.24 -19.18
CA GLN A 689 -26.52 -3.78 -19.28
C GLN A 689 -27.85 -3.35 -19.88
N ASN A 690 -28.39 -4.12 -20.82
CA ASN A 690 -29.69 -3.90 -21.44
C ASN A 690 -30.45 -5.21 -21.45
N VAL A 691 -31.77 -5.11 -21.41
CA VAL A 691 -32.68 -6.24 -21.55
C VAL A 691 -33.84 -5.82 -22.44
N ASP A 692 -34.41 -6.80 -23.13
CA ASP A 692 -35.53 -6.62 -24.03
C ASP A 692 -36.83 -6.91 -23.26
N VAL A 693 -37.81 -6.00 -23.30
CA VAL A 693 -39.10 -6.19 -22.60
C VAL A 693 -39.94 -7.18 -23.40
N VAL A 694 -40.10 -8.40 -22.90
CA VAL A 694 -40.80 -9.49 -23.61
C VAL A 694 -42.30 -9.41 -23.38
N ASP A 695 -42.72 -9.12 -22.16
CA ASP A 695 -44.12 -9.06 -21.77
C ASP A 695 -44.33 -8.10 -20.59
N ILE A 696 -45.52 -7.50 -20.52
CA ILE A 696 -45.99 -6.70 -19.38
C ILE A 696 -47.36 -7.26 -18.96
N ALA A 697 -47.39 -7.91 -17.81
CA ALA A 697 -48.53 -8.72 -17.35
C ALA A 697 -49.64 -7.91 -16.67
N VAL A 698 -49.48 -6.58 -16.56
CA VAL A 698 -50.40 -5.67 -15.83
C VAL A 698 -50.69 -4.40 -16.62
N GLN A 699 -51.80 -3.74 -16.31
CA GLN A 699 -52.22 -2.47 -16.90
C GLN A 699 -52.29 -1.35 -15.86
N VAL A 700 -52.27 -0.09 -16.33
CA VAL A 700 -52.47 1.08 -15.46
C VAL A 700 -53.84 0.99 -14.78
N GLY A 701 -53.86 1.09 -13.45
CA GLY A 701 -55.04 0.94 -12.60
C GLY A 701 -55.18 -0.43 -11.94
N ASP A 702 -54.40 -1.45 -12.35
CA ASP A 702 -54.46 -2.78 -11.76
C ASP A 702 -53.92 -2.78 -10.32
N ALA A 703 -54.60 -3.51 -9.44
CA ALA A 703 -54.09 -3.85 -8.12
C ALA A 703 -53.12 -5.03 -8.23
N VAL A 704 -51.92 -4.87 -7.67
CA VAL A 704 -50.87 -5.91 -7.66
C VAL A 704 -50.52 -6.32 -6.24
N THR A 705 -50.20 -7.59 -6.03
CA THR A 705 -49.71 -8.11 -4.75
C THR A 705 -48.20 -8.34 -4.77
N ALA A 706 -47.56 -8.23 -3.61
CA ALA A 706 -46.13 -8.50 -3.48
C ALA A 706 -45.80 -9.93 -3.95
N GLY A 707 -44.86 -10.06 -4.88
CA GLY A 707 -44.48 -11.35 -5.49
C GLY A 707 -45.25 -11.72 -6.77
N GLN A 708 -46.30 -10.97 -7.15
CA GLN A 708 -46.99 -11.17 -8.42
C GLN A 708 -46.09 -10.77 -9.59
N THR A 709 -45.95 -11.62 -10.62
CA THR A 709 -45.26 -11.25 -11.86
C THR A 709 -45.98 -10.09 -12.56
N ILE A 710 -45.22 -9.05 -12.89
CA ILE A 710 -45.71 -7.81 -13.51
C ILE A 710 -45.09 -7.55 -14.89
N ALA A 711 -43.94 -8.17 -15.20
CA ALA A 711 -43.31 -8.13 -16.52
C ALA A 711 -42.33 -9.30 -16.67
N SER A 712 -42.01 -9.66 -17.91
CA SER A 712 -40.93 -10.59 -18.24
C SER A 712 -39.92 -9.90 -19.13
N LEU A 713 -38.64 -10.02 -18.78
CA LEU A 713 -37.52 -9.35 -19.45
C LEU A 713 -36.55 -10.39 -19.99
N GLU A 714 -36.12 -10.26 -21.25
CA GLU A 714 -35.09 -11.10 -21.84
C GLU A 714 -33.73 -10.43 -21.68
N ALA A 715 -32.86 -11.05 -20.88
CA ALA A 715 -31.46 -10.66 -20.73
C ALA A 715 -30.56 -11.63 -21.51
N ASP A 716 -29.30 -11.24 -21.72
CA ASP A 716 -28.31 -12.00 -22.51
C ASP A 716 -28.14 -13.47 -22.09
N LYS A 717 -28.45 -13.82 -20.83
CA LYS A 717 -28.26 -15.17 -20.26
C LYS A 717 -29.56 -15.93 -19.95
N ALA A 718 -30.66 -15.23 -19.70
CA ALA A 718 -31.94 -15.83 -19.33
C ALA A 718 -33.09 -14.82 -19.42
N ILE A 719 -34.32 -15.33 -19.51
CA ILE A 719 -35.54 -14.56 -19.26
C ILE A 719 -35.73 -14.42 -17.75
N VAL A 720 -36.01 -13.19 -17.30
CA VAL A 720 -36.24 -12.84 -15.90
C VAL A 720 -37.67 -12.36 -15.74
N ASP A 721 -38.42 -13.07 -14.89
CA ASP A 721 -39.74 -12.62 -14.47
C ASP A 721 -39.61 -11.61 -13.33
N LEU A 722 -40.14 -10.42 -13.57
CA LEU A 722 -40.10 -9.31 -12.67
C LEU A 722 -41.37 -9.32 -11.82
N ALA A 723 -41.21 -9.45 -10.51
CA ALA A 723 -42.31 -9.50 -9.56
C ALA A 723 -42.52 -8.14 -8.86
N SER A 724 -43.77 -7.84 -8.49
CA SER A 724 -44.10 -6.64 -7.74
C SER A 724 -43.42 -6.66 -6.37
N PRO A 725 -42.70 -5.59 -5.96
CA PRO A 725 -41.99 -5.54 -4.68
C PRO A 725 -42.90 -5.30 -3.47
N ALA A 726 -44.14 -4.90 -3.69
CA ALA A 726 -45.11 -4.55 -2.64
C ALA A 726 -46.56 -4.65 -3.16
N ASP A 727 -47.51 -4.66 -2.23
CA ASP A 727 -48.93 -4.48 -2.57
C ASP A 727 -49.17 -3.03 -2.99
N GLY A 728 -49.87 -2.81 -4.10
CA GLY A 728 -50.09 -1.47 -4.64
C GLY A 728 -50.99 -1.41 -5.86
N ILE A 729 -51.09 -0.22 -6.46
CA ILE A 729 -51.82 0.03 -7.70
C ILE A 729 -50.85 0.54 -8.77
N VAL A 730 -50.91 -0.01 -9.98
CA VAL A 730 -50.09 0.46 -11.10
C VAL A 730 -50.55 1.86 -11.51
N GLU A 731 -49.69 2.86 -11.34
CA GLU A 731 -49.98 4.25 -11.70
C GLU A 731 -49.58 4.56 -13.14
N ALA A 732 -48.41 4.07 -13.57
CA ALA A 732 -47.86 4.36 -14.88
C ALA A 732 -46.95 3.22 -15.34
N ILE A 733 -46.95 2.94 -16.64
CA ILE A 733 -46.02 2.03 -17.30
C ILE A 733 -45.21 2.88 -18.29
N HIS A 734 -43.88 2.80 -18.19
CA HIS A 734 -42.95 3.70 -18.89
C HIS A 734 -42.31 3.07 -20.13
N LEU A 735 -42.35 1.74 -20.25
CA LEU A 735 -41.80 0.98 -21.38
C LEU A 735 -42.88 0.11 -22.02
N GLN A 736 -42.72 -0.22 -23.28
CA GLN A 736 -43.62 -1.07 -24.07
C GLN A 736 -42.98 -2.44 -24.35
N VAL A 737 -43.82 -3.43 -24.67
CA VAL A 737 -43.34 -4.73 -25.15
C VAL A 737 -42.56 -4.54 -26.45
N GLY A 738 -41.36 -5.12 -26.51
CA GLY A 738 -40.40 -4.95 -27.60
C GLY A 738 -39.38 -3.83 -27.37
N ASP A 739 -39.52 -3.01 -26.33
CA ASP A 739 -38.51 -1.99 -25.99
C ASP A 739 -37.24 -2.63 -25.45
N LYS A 740 -36.10 -2.13 -25.92
CA LYS A 740 -34.78 -2.43 -25.35
C LYS A 740 -34.40 -1.35 -24.35
N ALA A 741 -34.26 -1.73 -23.08
CA ALA A 741 -34.03 -0.78 -22.00
C ALA A 741 -32.78 -1.14 -21.17
N PRO A 742 -32.03 -0.13 -20.67
CA PRO A 742 -30.91 -0.40 -19.78
C PRO A 742 -31.41 -0.91 -18.42
N VAL A 743 -30.61 -1.76 -17.78
CA VAL A 743 -30.84 -2.14 -16.38
C VAL A 743 -30.92 -0.87 -15.52
N ASP A 744 -31.85 -0.85 -14.58
CA ASP A 744 -32.26 0.30 -13.77
C ASP A 744 -33.13 1.37 -14.46
N ALA A 745 -33.46 1.24 -15.76
CA ALA A 745 -34.48 2.10 -16.38
C ALA A 745 -35.85 1.95 -15.68
N PRO A 746 -36.62 3.04 -15.52
CA PRO A 746 -37.96 2.94 -14.97
C PRO A 746 -38.85 2.11 -15.91
N LEU A 747 -39.41 1.01 -15.40
CA LEU A 747 -40.35 0.15 -16.13
C LEU A 747 -41.79 0.57 -15.83
N MET A 748 -42.13 0.75 -14.55
CA MET A 748 -43.45 1.20 -14.12
C MET A 748 -43.42 1.87 -12.74
N THR A 749 -44.44 2.65 -12.40
CA THR A 749 -44.64 3.26 -11.08
C THR A 749 -45.85 2.64 -10.38
N LEU A 750 -45.69 2.25 -9.12
CA LEU A 750 -46.74 1.75 -8.26
C LEU A 750 -47.09 2.77 -7.17
N ILE A 751 -48.37 2.95 -6.87
CA ILE A 751 -48.84 3.60 -5.63
C ILE A 751 -48.86 2.54 -4.53
N VAL A 752 -48.11 2.78 -3.46
CA VAL A 752 -47.93 1.81 -2.35
C VAL A 752 -48.15 2.49 -1.00
N ALA A 753 -48.60 1.72 0.00
CA ALA A 753 -48.81 2.24 1.35
C ALA A 753 -47.50 2.62 2.07
N ARG A 754 -46.38 1.96 1.72
CA ARG A 754 -45.05 2.24 2.26
C ARG A 754 -43.97 1.81 1.27
N GLY A 755 -43.30 2.77 0.64
CA GLY A 755 -42.20 2.49 -0.29
C GLY A 755 -41.00 1.83 0.41
N ARG A 756 -40.43 0.78 -0.18
CA ARG A 756 -39.15 0.21 0.28
C ARG A 756 -37.99 0.82 -0.52
N PRO A 757 -36.97 1.38 0.12
CA PRO A 757 -35.78 1.89 -0.59
C PRO A 757 -35.04 0.73 -1.26
N ARG A 758 -34.75 0.86 -2.56
CA ARG A 758 -33.94 -0.09 -3.31
C ARG A 758 -32.47 0.04 -2.89
N GLN A 759 -31.73 -1.07 -2.88
CA GLN A 759 -30.27 -0.96 -2.78
C GLN A 759 -29.70 -0.24 -4.00
N PRO A 760 -28.72 0.65 -3.83
CA PRO A 760 -28.08 1.31 -4.96
C PRO A 760 -27.42 0.27 -5.87
N SER A 761 -27.39 0.55 -7.17
CA SER A 761 -26.67 -0.22 -8.20
C SER A 761 -25.50 0.57 -8.79
N SER A 762 -25.43 1.87 -8.48
CA SER A 762 -24.33 2.78 -8.79
C SER A 762 -24.19 3.85 -7.69
N GLU A 763 -23.12 4.64 -7.73
CA GLU A 763 -22.93 5.78 -6.82
C GLU A 763 -24.04 6.83 -7.02
N VAL A 764 -24.89 6.99 -6.02
CA VAL A 764 -25.92 8.05 -6.02
C VAL A 764 -25.32 9.30 -5.39
N HIS A 765 -25.04 10.30 -6.22
CA HIS A 765 -24.51 11.58 -5.78
C HIS A 765 -25.38 12.74 -6.25
N GLY A 766 -25.40 13.82 -5.47
CA GLY A 766 -25.99 15.09 -5.90
C GLY A 766 -25.23 15.71 -7.08
N VAL A 767 -25.75 16.82 -7.61
CA VAL A 767 -24.99 17.66 -8.56
C VAL A 767 -23.94 18.43 -7.76
N ALA A 768 -22.66 18.21 -8.07
CA ALA A 768 -21.56 18.91 -7.45
C ALA A 768 -21.57 20.38 -7.89
N ARG A 769 -21.54 21.30 -6.92
CA ARG A 769 -21.27 22.71 -7.16
C ARG A 769 -19.89 23.01 -6.63
N LEU A 770 -18.97 23.13 -7.57
CA LEU A 770 -17.66 23.67 -7.33
C LEU A 770 -17.75 25.16 -7.56
N ALA A 771 -17.58 25.91 -6.49
CA ALA A 771 -17.00 27.21 -6.67
C ALA A 771 -15.49 26.95 -6.62
N ARG A 772 -14.72 27.53 -7.56
CA ARG A 772 -13.42 28.05 -7.10
C ARG A 772 -13.74 28.72 -5.78
N ARG A 773 -12.86 28.64 -4.79
CA ARG A 773 -12.75 29.84 -3.99
C ARG A 773 -12.39 30.89 -5.01
N VAL A 774 -13.42 31.50 -5.61
CA VAL A 774 -13.33 32.80 -6.18
C VAL A 774 -12.58 33.46 -5.05
N SER A 775 -11.51 34.13 -5.36
CA SER A 775 -11.38 35.35 -4.64
C SER A 775 -12.63 36.20 -4.97
N LYS A 776 -13.83 35.81 -4.50
CA LYS A 776 -14.33 36.32 -3.25
C LYS A 776 -13.14 36.63 -2.33
N ARG A 777 -12.36 37.64 -2.71
CA ARG A 777 -12.35 38.81 -1.88
C ARG A 777 -13.80 39.27 -1.92
N VAL A 778 -14.65 38.58 -1.15
CA VAL A 778 -15.99 38.99 -0.74
C VAL A 778 -15.80 39.22 0.73
N LEU A 779 -15.77 40.45 1.22
CA LEU A 779 -16.19 41.71 0.59
C LEU A 779 -17.69 41.70 0.14
N GLY A 780 -18.63 42.37 0.77
CA GLY A 780 -18.65 43.84 0.86
C GLY A 780 -17.34 44.41 1.38
N HIS A 781 -16.43 45.02 0.61
CA HIS A 781 -16.51 45.77 -0.63
C HIS A 781 -17.44 45.27 -1.77
N GLY A 782 -18.58 45.86 -2.12
CA GLY A 782 -19.19 47.08 -1.61
C GLY A 782 -18.24 48.25 -1.49
N SER A 783 -17.11 48.32 -2.22
CA SER A 783 -16.05 49.28 -1.87
C SER A 783 -15.86 49.48 -0.33
N SER A 784 -15.51 48.47 0.47
CA SER A 784 -15.45 48.63 1.93
C SER A 784 -14.51 47.62 2.61
N SER A 785 -13.29 48.05 2.88
CA SER A 785 -12.25 47.55 3.80
C SER A 785 -12.19 46.05 4.20
N ARG A 786 -10.99 45.44 4.26
CA ARG A 786 -10.78 44.28 5.19
C ARG A 786 -11.44 44.68 6.50
N THR A 787 -12.34 43.86 7.05
CA THR A 787 -12.93 44.16 8.34
C THR A 787 -11.80 44.32 9.33
N ASN A 788 -11.63 45.55 9.81
CA ASN A 788 -10.55 45.85 10.71
C ASN A 788 -10.88 45.16 12.03
N VAL A 789 -10.20 44.07 12.38
CA VAL A 789 -10.41 43.42 13.68
C VAL A 789 -9.73 44.30 14.72
N VAL A 790 -10.46 44.69 15.75
CA VAL A 790 -9.99 45.63 16.76
C VAL A 790 -10.15 45.08 18.17
N LEU A 791 -9.27 45.51 19.04
CA LEU A 791 -9.44 45.40 20.49
C LEU A 791 -10.31 46.57 20.92
N SER A 792 -11.51 46.29 21.42
CA SER A 792 -12.52 47.30 21.78
C SER A 792 -12.62 47.55 23.29
N GLY A 793 -12.04 46.65 24.10
CA GLY A 793 -11.92 46.79 25.54
C GLY A 793 -10.84 45.84 26.06
N LEU A 794 -10.10 46.26 27.08
CA LEU A 794 -9.06 45.46 27.70
C LEU A 794 -9.00 45.80 29.18
N ALA A 795 -9.31 44.83 30.03
CA ALA A 795 -9.20 45.00 31.47
C ALA A 795 -8.45 43.84 32.11
N ALA A 796 -7.90 44.11 33.29
CA ALA A 796 -7.12 43.17 34.06
C ALA A 796 -7.60 43.14 35.52
N CYS A 797 -7.59 41.95 36.11
CA CYS A 797 -7.71 41.72 37.55
C CYS A 797 -6.40 41.10 38.04
N ARG A 798 -5.71 41.78 38.95
CA ARG A 798 -4.44 41.33 39.54
C ARG A 798 -4.70 40.63 40.88
N GLY A 799 -3.79 39.75 41.29
CA GLY A 799 -3.78 39.25 42.67
C GLY A 799 -3.74 40.41 43.68
N ARG A 800 -4.53 40.33 44.75
CA ARG A 800 -4.65 41.36 45.79
C ARG A 800 -3.57 41.25 46.87
N ALA A 801 -2.93 40.09 47.02
CA ALA A 801 -1.82 39.89 47.94
C ALA A 801 -0.47 40.11 47.24
N ARG A 802 0.51 40.66 47.96
CA ARG A 802 1.87 40.89 47.47
C ARG A 802 2.84 39.93 48.16
N LEU A 803 3.59 39.17 47.36
CA LEU A 803 4.65 38.29 47.81
C LEU A 803 6.01 38.86 47.41
N ASP A 804 6.73 39.44 48.37
CA ASP A 804 8.04 40.03 48.17
C ASP A 804 9.17 38.99 48.23
N ASN A 805 10.27 39.23 47.54
CA ASN A 805 11.43 38.34 47.57
C ASN A 805 12.02 38.14 48.97
N ARG A 806 11.87 39.12 49.89
CA ARG A 806 12.29 38.96 51.29
C ARG A 806 11.63 37.76 51.96
N GLU A 807 10.35 37.53 51.70
CA GLU A 807 9.59 36.42 52.28
C GLU A 807 10.08 35.07 51.73
N LEU A 808 10.44 35.01 50.45
CA LEU A 808 10.97 33.79 49.83
C LEU A 808 12.45 33.57 50.13
N ALA A 809 13.23 34.64 50.33
CA ALA A 809 14.62 34.57 50.74
C ALA A 809 14.77 33.92 52.13
N LEU A 810 13.77 34.06 53.02
CA LEU A 810 13.71 33.32 54.28
C LEU A 810 13.58 31.81 54.07
N ARG A 811 12.87 31.39 53.01
CA ARG A 811 12.73 29.97 52.63
C ARG A 811 13.94 29.45 51.87
N PHE A 812 14.62 30.31 51.12
CA PHE A 812 15.79 29.97 50.30
C PHE A 812 17.02 30.82 50.67
N PRO A 813 17.69 30.55 51.81
CA PRO A 813 18.86 31.33 52.23
C PRO A 813 19.99 31.38 51.20
N ALA A 814 20.15 30.30 50.41
CA ALA A 814 21.14 30.22 49.33
C ALA A 814 20.89 31.20 48.17
N LEU A 815 19.69 31.78 48.07
CA LEU A 815 19.32 32.80 47.07
C LEU A 815 19.27 34.21 47.66
N ALA A 816 19.44 34.35 48.98
CA ALA A 816 19.27 35.61 49.69
C ALA A 816 20.45 36.58 49.56
N SER A 817 21.64 36.12 49.11
CA SER A 817 22.81 36.99 48.92
C SER A 817 23.64 36.59 47.71
N SER A 818 23.83 37.54 46.79
CA SER A 818 24.90 37.50 45.78
C SER A 818 26.03 38.44 46.23
N ASN A 819 27.29 38.12 45.91
CA ASN A 819 28.46 38.94 46.23
C ASN A 819 28.30 40.36 45.62
N GLY A 820 27.73 41.30 46.38
CA GLY A 820 27.45 42.66 45.89
C GLY A 820 26.28 43.41 46.55
N GLY A 821 25.46 42.75 47.39
CA GLY A 821 24.34 43.41 48.08
C GLY A 821 23.03 43.50 47.28
N GLU A 822 22.99 42.90 46.08
CA GLU A 822 21.78 42.75 45.27
C GLU A 822 21.00 41.48 45.63
N ASP A 823 19.66 41.60 45.63
CA ASP A 823 18.71 40.50 45.83
C ASP A 823 18.95 39.36 44.82
N GLY A 824 19.34 38.18 45.31
CA GLY A 824 19.73 37.06 44.46
C GLY A 824 18.58 36.41 43.69
N ILE A 825 17.32 36.61 44.13
CA ILE A 825 16.15 36.22 43.33
C ILE A 825 16.01 37.22 42.17
N TYR A 826 16.08 38.52 42.45
CA TYR A 826 16.02 39.56 41.42
C TYR A 826 17.12 39.39 40.36
N ALA A 827 18.37 39.15 40.76
CA ALA A 827 19.48 38.92 39.83
C ALA A 827 19.25 37.72 38.89
N ARG A 828 18.46 36.72 39.31
CA ARG A 828 18.19 35.51 38.53
C ARG A 828 16.89 35.58 37.71
N THR A 829 15.90 36.33 38.17
CA THR A 829 14.55 36.35 37.57
C THR A 829 14.13 37.69 37.01
N GLY A 830 14.77 38.78 37.44
CA GLY A 830 14.34 40.16 37.20
C GLY A 830 13.08 40.56 37.98
N ILE A 831 12.64 39.76 38.96
CA ILE A 831 11.41 39.96 39.74
C ILE A 831 11.79 40.36 41.18
N GLU A 832 11.18 41.41 41.71
CA GLU A 832 11.30 41.87 43.12
C GLU A 832 10.09 41.47 43.97
N SER A 833 8.90 41.48 43.36
CA SER A 833 7.66 41.09 44.02
C SER A 833 6.67 40.50 43.03
N ARG A 834 5.75 39.69 43.54
CA ARG A 834 4.67 39.06 42.77
C ARG A 834 3.31 39.40 43.35
N LEU A 835 2.31 39.53 42.49
CA LEU A 835 0.91 39.65 42.90
C LEU A 835 0.27 38.27 42.85
N VAL A 836 -0.31 37.84 43.97
CA VAL A 836 -0.93 36.52 44.12
C VAL A 836 -2.37 36.67 44.57
N ALA A 837 -3.21 35.70 44.18
CA ALA A 837 -4.60 35.66 44.59
C ALA A 837 -4.69 35.54 46.11
N ASP A 838 -5.54 36.34 46.74
CA ASP A 838 -5.90 36.17 48.15
C ASP A 838 -6.91 35.01 48.33
N GLN A 839 -7.49 34.88 49.52
CA GLN A 839 -8.45 33.81 49.81
C GLN A 839 -9.81 33.97 49.10
N GLU A 840 -10.14 35.17 48.63
CA GLU A 840 -11.41 35.47 47.92
C GLU A 840 -11.25 35.40 46.40
N GLN A 841 -10.01 35.35 45.90
CA GLN A 841 -9.69 35.26 44.48
C GLN A 841 -9.42 33.83 44.03
N ASP A 842 -10.08 33.41 42.96
CA ASP A 842 -9.76 32.22 42.18
C ASP A 842 -9.80 32.54 40.67
N ALA A 843 -9.52 31.53 39.85
CA ALA A 843 -9.45 31.71 38.41
C ALA A 843 -10.78 32.20 37.79
N VAL A 844 -11.94 31.81 38.36
CA VAL A 844 -13.26 32.22 37.87
C VAL A 844 -13.59 33.62 38.37
N THR A 845 -13.45 33.90 39.67
CA THR A 845 -13.82 35.20 40.24
C THR A 845 -12.98 36.34 39.65
N MET A 846 -11.68 36.11 39.47
CA MET A 846 -10.79 37.08 38.81
C MET A 846 -11.15 37.28 37.33
N ALA A 847 -11.52 36.21 36.62
CA ALA A 847 -11.94 36.31 35.21
C ALA A 847 -13.28 37.05 35.07
N VAL A 848 -14.23 36.83 35.98
CA VAL A 848 -15.51 37.58 36.02
C VAL A 848 -15.26 39.06 36.29
N GLU A 849 -14.37 39.40 37.22
CA GLU A 849 -14.01 40.79 37.53
C GLU A 849 -13.39 41.48 36.31
N ALA A 850 -12.41 40.83 35.66
CA ALA A 850 -11.77 41.34 34.45
C ALA A 850 -12.77 41.47 33.29
N ALA A 851 -13.61 40.46 33.06
CA ALA A 851 -14.62 40.46 32.00
C ALA A 851 -15.64 41.57 32.18
N SER A 852 -16.15 41.75 33.40
CA SER A 852 -17.11 42.82 33.73
C SER A 852 -16.51 44.20 33.46
N ALA A 853 -15.24 44.40 33.82
CA ALA A 853 -14.53 45.65 33.56
C ALA A 853 -14.29 45.88 32.05
N ALA A 854 -13.91 44.86 31.29
CA ALA A 854 -13.68 44.97 29.85
C ALA A 854 -14.99 45.20 29.05
N LEU A 855 -16.09 44.54 29.43
CA LEU A 855 -17.42 44.77 28.87
C LEU A 855 -17.88 46.20 29.14
N LYS A 856 -17.67 46.69 30.37
CA LYS A 856 -17.96 48.08 30.75
C LYS A 856 -17.11 49.08 29.95
N GLU A 857 -15.83 48.81 29.74
CA GLU A 857 -14.94 49.67 28.94
C GLU A 857 -15.34 49.68 27.45
N ALA A 858 -15.74 48.53 26.90
CA ALA A 858 -16.25 48.41 25.53
C ALA A 858 -17.68 48.94 25.36
N GLY A 859 -18.41 49.20 26.44
CA GLY A 859 -19.78 49.70 26.43
C GLY A 859 -20.81 48.71 25.89
N ILE A 860 -20.62 47.41 26.14
CA ILE A 860 -21.51 46.33 25.70
C ILE A 860 -21.93 45.44 26.87
N GLU A 861 -23.06 44.75 26.73
CA GLU A 861 -23.56 43.81 27.73
C GLU A 861 -23.05 42.39 27.45
N ALA A 862 -22.97 41.53 28.47
CA ALA A 862 -22.49 40.16 28.30
C ALA A 862 -23.32 39.32 27.31
N ARG A 863 -24.63 39.62 27.17
CA ARG A 863 -25.52 38.98 26.20
C ARG A 863 -25.24 39.35 24.73
N ASP A 864 -24.47 40.41 24.50
CA ASP A 864 -24.09 40.85 23.15
C ASP A 864 -22.89 40.05 22.61
N LEU A 865 -22.27 39.22 23.45
CA LEU A 865 -21.18 38.35 23.07
C LEU A 865 -21.66 37.24 22.13
N SER A 866 -20.86 36.94 21.12
CA SER A 866 -21.08 35.87 20.16
C SER A 866 -20.23 34.64 20.45
N LEU A 867 -19.16 34.79 21.23
CA LEU A 867 -18.23 33.74 21.60
C LEU A 867 -17.42 34.13 22.86
N VAL A 868 -17.20 33.18 23.76
CA VAL A 868 -16.28 33.31 24.91
C VAL A 868 -15.15 32.28 24.79
N ILE A 869 -13.91 32.76 24.73
CA ILE A 869 -12.71 31.90 24.68
C ILE A 869 -11.91 32.16 25.95
N CYS A 870 -11.67 31.15 26.78
CA CYS A 870 -10.82 31.29 27.96
C CYS A 870 -9.53 30.48 27.83
N SER A 871 -8.37 31.13 27.95
CA SER A 871 -7.09 30.46 28.09
C SER A 871 -6.72 30.38 29.56
N THR A 872 -6.67 29.17 30.11
CA THR A 872 -6.23 28.93 31.49
C THR A 872 -5.54 27.58 31.63
N SER A 873 -4.46 27.55 32.39
CA SER A 873 -3.79 26.31 32.81
C SER A 873 -4.17 25.93 34.24
N THR A 874 -4.89 26.81 34.94
CA THR A 874 -5.36 26.61 36.32
C THR A 874 -6.88 26.69 36.42
N PRO A 875 -7.65 25.93 35.62
CA PRO A 875 -9.10 25.93 35.77
C PRO A 875 -9.48 25.36 37.15
N VAL A 876 -10.58 25.84 37.72
CA VAL A 876 -11.10 25.32 39.00
C VAL A 876 -11.62 23.88 38.84
N MET A 877 -12.13 23.55 37.64
CA MET A 877 -12.59 22.20 37.27
C MET A 877 -12.49 22.01 35.75
N ILE A 878 -12.51 20.76 35.27
CA ILE A 878 -12.39 20.44 33.83
C ILE A 878 -13.68 20.80 33.06
N SER A 879 -14.83 20.49 33.66
CA SER A 879 -16.15 20.74 33.07
C SER A 879 -17.16 21.07 34.18
N PRO A 880 -18.00 22.11 34.04
CA PRO A 880 -18.02 23.05 32.92
C PRO A 880 -16.70 23.85 32.80
N SER A 881 -16.36 24.24 31.58
CA SER A 881 -15.16 25.04 31.30
C SER A 881 -15.18 26.36 32.09
N THR A 882 -14.02 26.95 32.33
CA THR A 882 -13.90 28.27 32.98
C THR A 882 -14.66 29.32 32.19
N ALA A 883 -14.61 29.27 30.86
CA ALA A 883 -15.41 30.12 29.98
C ALA A 883 -16.93 29.97 30.24
N CYS A 884 -17.43 28.75 30.40
CA CYS A 884 -18.84 28.51 30.72
C CYS A 884 -19.21 29.03 32.12
N GLN A 885 -18.32 28.89 33.11
CA GLN A 885 -18.55 29.40 34.46
C GLN A 885 -18.59 30.93 34.49
N VAL A 886 -17.66 31.59 33.79
CA VAL A 886 -17.66 33.05 33.64
C VAL A 886 -18.91 33.52 32.88
N LEU A 887 -19.29 32.86 31.79
CA LEU A 887 -20.51 33.17 31.06
C LEU A 887 -21.76 33.01 31.94
N HIS A 888 -21.84 31.95 32.76
CA HIS A 888 -22.93 31.75 33.70
C HIS A 888 -23.03 32.90 34.70
N SER A 889 -21.92 33.42 35.21
CA SER A 889 -21.91 34.57 36.12
C SER A 889 -22.29 35.89 35.44
N LEU A 890 -21.89 36.09 34.18
CA LEU A 890 -22.11 37.36 33.45
C LEU A 890 -23.46 37.44 32.74
N ALA A 891 -23.95 36.34 32.17
CA ALA A 891 -25.20 36.25 31.43
C ALA A 891 -25.90 34.89 31.66
N PRO A 892 -26.49 34.69 32.86
CA PRO A 892 -27.19 33.45 33.18
C PRO A 892 -28.30 33.12 32.16
N GLY A 893 -28.31 31.88 31.65
CA GLY A 893 -29.33 31.41 30.69
C GLY A 893 -29.11 31.85 29.24
N SER A 894 -27.93 32.38 28.90
CA SER A 894 -27.56 32.68 27.52
C SER A 894 -27.03 31.45 26.78
N ASP A 895 -27.41 31.29 25.51
CA ASP A 895 -26.94 30.22 24.61
C ASP A 895 -25.72 30.66 23.79
N ILE A 896 -24.71 31.21 24.46
CA ILE A 896 -23.49 31.71 23.80
C ILE A 896 -22.41 30.61 23.82
N PRO A 897 -21.77 30.29 22.69
CA PRO A 897 -20.64 29.35 22.67
C PRO A 897 -19.52 29.80 23.61
N ALA A 898 -19.08 28.91 24.50
CA ALA A 898 -18.03 29.18 25.48
C ALA A 898 -17.13 27.95 25.67
N TYR A 899 -15.81 28.12 25.56
CA TYR A 899 -14.86 27.03 25.75
C TYR A 899 -13.50 27.49 26.28
N ASP A 900 -12.80 26.56 26.93
CA ASP A 900 -11.41 26.75 27.37
C ASP A 900 -10.44 26.28 26.28
N LEU A 901 -9.30 26.95 26.16
CA LEU A 901 -8.17 26.59 25.28
C LEU A 901 -6.91 26.36 26.13
N GLN A 902 -6.23 25.24 25.87
CA GLN A 902 -5.02 24.82 26.59
C GLN A 902 -3.76 25.09 25.76
N ALA A 903 -3.07 26.19 26.05
CA ALA A 903 -1.76 26.50 25.44
C ALA A 903 -0.81 27.24 26.40
N ALA A 904 -1.07 27.16 27.71
CA ALA A 904 -0.27 27.80 28.76
C ALA A 904 0.10 29.25 28.42
N CYS A 905 1.37 29.64 28.60
CA CYS A 905 1.84 31.02 28.39
C CYS A 905 1.60 31.57 26.97
N SER A 906 1.37 30.72 25.96
CA SER A 906 1.07 31.15 24.59
C SER A 906 -0.41 31.39 24.33
N GLY A 907 -1.28 31.01 25.29
CA GLY A 907 -2.71 30.91 25.08
C GLY A 907 -3.43 32.20 24.74
N TYR A 908 -2.92 33.37 25.14
CA TYR A 908 -3.50 34.65 24.70
C TYR A 908 -3.43 34.84 23.18
N LEU A 909 -2.27 34.57 22.55
CA LEU A 909 -2.14 34.72 21.10
C LEU A 909 -2.92 33.65 20.33
N TYR A 910 -3.02 32.44 20.89
CA TYR A 910 -3.90 31.40 20.35
C TYR A 910 -5.37 31.83 20.42
N ALA A 911 -5.83 32.37 21.54
CA ALA A 911 -7.19 32.85 21.70
C ALA A 911 -7.47 34.06 20.80
N LEU A 912 -6.53 35.00 20.66
CA LEU A 912 -6.63 36.11 19.71
C LEU A 912 -6.73 35.64 18.26
N ALA A 913 -5.98 34.60 17.86
CA ALA A 913 -6.07 34.05 16.52
C ALA A 913 -7.46 33.44 16.26
N ASN A 914 -7.98 32.68 17.23
CA ASN A 914 -9.32 32.10 17.15
C ASN A 914 -10.39 33.20 17.09
N ALA A 915 -10.28 34.26 17.89
CA ALA A 915 -11.19 35.40 17.86
C ALA A 915 -11.10 36.18 16.54
N TRP A 916 -9.90 36.41 16.02
CA TRP A 916 -9.67 37.08 14.74
C TRP A 916 -10.30 36.29 13.60
N ASP A 917 -10.03 34.97 13.52
CA ASP A 917 -10.58 34.10 12.49
C ASP A 917 -12.12 34.00 12.60
N PHE A 918 -12.68 34.03 13.81
CA PHE A 918 -14.12 34.04 14.05
C PHE A 918 -14.79 35.35 13.57
N ILE A 919 -14.23 36.51 13.88
CA ILE A 919 -14.78 37.82 13.46
C ILE A 919 -14.65 38.03 11.96
N GLN A 920 -13.62 37.47 11.34
CA GLN A 920 -13.49 37.52 9.88
C GLN A 920 -14.58 36.74 9.16
N GLN A 921 -15.10 35.69 9.79
CA GLN A 921 -16.23 34.90 9.29
C GLN A 921 -17.59 35.50 9.71
N HIS A 922 -17.62 36.21 10.84
CA HIS A 922 -18.79 36.86 11.41
C HIS A 922 -18.47 38.33 11.72
N PRO A 923 -18.47 39.25 10.73
CA PRO A 923 -18.09 40.66 10.93
C PRO A 923 -18.94 41.41 11.96
N GLU A 924 -20.11 40.90 12.29
CA GLU A 924 -21.01 41.38 13.34
C GLU A 924 -20.69 40.83 14.74
N ALA A 925 -19.86 39.81 14.86
CA ALA A 925 -19.58 39.15 16.13
C ALA A 925 -18.72 40.00 17.07
N THR A 926 -18.96 39.78 18.36
CA THR A 926 -18.12 40.27 19.44
C THR A 926 -17.62 39.08 20.26
N VAL A 927 -16.31 38.96 20.42
CA VAL A 927 -15.65 37.83 21.09
C VAL A 927 -15.01 38.31 22.38
N LEU A 928 -15.30 37.62 23.48
CA LEU A 928 -14.62 37.81 24.75
C LEU A 928 -13.45 36.82 24.84
N VAL A 929 -12.23 37.34 24.80
CA VAL A 929 -10.99 36.58 25.03
C VAL A 929 -10.56 36.76 26.48
N LEU A 930 -10.60 35.68 27.26
CA LEU A 930 -10.18 35.64 28.65
C LEU A 930 -8.84 34.93 28.78
N THR A 931 -8.02 35.43 29.70
CA THR A 931 -6.92 34.67 30.30
C THR A 931 -7.10 34.68 31.79
N THR A 932 -6.84 33.58 32.48
CA THR A 932 -6.89 33.57 33.94
C THR A 932 -5.98 32.49 34.50
N GLU A 933 -5.11 32.88 35.41
CA GLU A 933 -4.09 32.00 35.95
C GLU A 933 -3.93 32.26 37.45
N THR A 934 -4.07 31.19 38.24
CA THR A 934 -3.78 31.12 39.68
C THR A 934 -2.61 30.15 39.89
N MET A 935 -1.52 30.41 39.18
CA MET A 935 -0.32 29.55 39.11
C MET A 935 0.22 29.22 40.50
N ARG A 936 0.06 30.13 41.48
CA ARG A 936 0.50 29.90 42.85
C ARG A 936 -0.06 28.62 43.47
N ARG A 937 -1.25 28.19 43.04
CA ARG A 937 -1.92 26.98 43.55
C ARG A 937 -1.30 25.68 43.01
N ILE A 938 -0.46 25.74 41.97
CA ILE A 938 0.13 24.57 41.30
C ILE A 938 1.65 24.60 41.21
N VAL A 939 2.31 25.58 41.81
CA VAL A 939 3.77 25.59 42.00
C VAL A 939 4.13 24.93 43.32
N ASP A 940 5.28 24.27 43.36
CA ASP A 940 5.85 23.79 44.62
C ASP A 940 6.47 24.98 45.36
N ILE A 941 6.04 25.22 46.60
CA ILE A 941 6.54 26.33 47.41
C ILE A 941 8.00 26.16 47.81
N ASP A 942 8.49 24.92 47.88
CA ASP A 942 9.85 24.60 48.29
C ASP A 942 10.79 24.43 47.08
N ASP A 943 10.29 24.57 45.85
CA ASP A 943 11.11 24.66 44.63
C ASP A 943 11.45 26.13 44.30
N PRO A 944 12.71 26.56 44.46
CA PRO A 944 13.11 27.91 44.10
C PRO A 944 13.04 28.19 42.59
N GLY A 945 13.06 27.15 41.74
CA GLY A 945 13.00 27.28 40.28
C GLY A 945 11.64 27.74 39.76
N THR A 946 10.56 27.43 40.47
CA THR A 946 9.18 27.77 40.07
C THR A 946 8.51 28.78 41.01
N SER A 947 8.65 28.61 42.33
CA SER A 947 8.00 29.48 43.34
C SER A 947 8.45 30.94 43.29
N THR A 948 9.65 31.21 42.76
CA THR A 948 10.22 32.56 42.67
C THR A 948 9.78 33.32 41.42
N ILE A 949 9.06 32.68 40.49
CA ILE A 949 8.73 33.21 39.17
C ILE A 949 7.25 33.56 39.02
N PHE A 950 6.35 32.65 39.40
CA PHE A 950 4.94 32.75 39.02
C PHE A 950 4.09 33.66 39.91
N ALA A 951 3.11 34.29 39.29
CA ALA A 951 2.13 35.20 39.87
C ALA A 951 0.72 34.91 39.31
N ASP A 952 -0.29 35.55 39.89
CA ASP A 952 -1.68 35.31 39.56
C ASP A 952 -2.35 36.55 38.95
N ALA A 953 -3.06 36.36 37.84
CA ALA A 953 -3.82 37.41 37.19
C ALA A 953 -4.86 36.85 36.21
N ALA A 954 -5.92 37.61 36.00
CA ALA A 954 -6.86 37.43 34.91
C ALA A 954 -6.92 38.67 34.03
N THR A 955 -7.17 38.47 32.73
CA THR A 955 -7.43 39.54 31.78
C THR A 955 -8.61 39.20 30.90
N ALA A 956 -9.25 40.24 30.38
CA ALA A 956 -10.34 40.14 29.43
C ALA A 956 -10.12 41.13 28.31
N THR A 957 -10.14 40.64 27.07
CA THR A 957 -10.07 41.47 25.87
C THR A 957 -11.34 41.28 25.05
N ILE A 958 -12.02 42.38 24.72
CA ILE A 958 -13.14 42.37 23.78
C ILE A 958 -12.57 42.55 22.38
N ILE A 959 -12.77 41.56 21.52
CA ILE A 959 -12.41 41.62 20.10
C ILE A 959 -13.68 41.79 19.30
N SER A 960 -13.71 42.77 18.41
CA SER A 960 -14.85 42.99 17.51
C SER A 960 -14.38 43.52 16.16
N SER A 961 -15.32 43.64 15.23
CA SER A 961 -15.13 44.39 14.00
C SER A 961 -15.12 45.91 14.25
N GLY A 962 -14.18 46.61 13.61
CA GLY A 962 -14.05 48.07 13.65
C GLY A 962 -15.23 48.82 13.01
N LEU A 963 -16.24 48.12 12.50
CA LEU A 963 -17.49 48.69 11.98
C LEU A 963 -18.58 48.86 13.06
N ARG A 964 -18.46 48.23 14.24
CA ARG A 964 -19.60 48.10 15.19
C ARG A 964 -19.56 49.00 16.45
N HIS A 965 -18.39 49.33 17.02
CA HIS A 965 -18.37 49.99 18.35
C HIS A 965 -17.16 50.92 18.58
N GLY A 966 -17.44 52.13 19.11
CA GLY A 966 -16.54 52.95 19.95
C GLY A 966 -15.13 53.30 19.42
N PRO A 967 -14.35 54.07 20.20
CA PRO A 967 -12.91 54.21 19.93
C PRO A 967 -12.20 52.87 20.20
N ALA A 968 -11.69 52.22 19.15
CA ALA A 968 -10.86 51.03 19.26
C ALA A 968 -9.53 51.32 19.99
N LEU A 969 -9.07 50.38 20.82
CA LEU A 969 -7.77 50.46 21.49
C LEU A 969 -6.63 50.20 20.50
N ALA A 970 -6.75 49.18 19.66
CA ALA A 970 -5.78 48.82 18.62
C ALA A 970 -6.44 48.00 17.51
N SER A 971 -5.92 48.06 16.29
CA SER A 971 -6.20 47.05 15.26
C SER A 971 -5.29 45.84 15.45
N LEU A 972 -5.84 44.65 15.24
CA LEU A 972 -5.15 43.37 15.35
C LEU A 972 -4.88 42.81 13.95
N GLN A 973 -3.60 42.67 13.61
CA GLN A 973 -3.19 41.82 12.50
C GLN A 973 -3.29 40.36 12.93
N ARG A 974 -3.64 39.47 12.00
CA ARG A 974 -3.83 38.04 12.31
C ARG A 974 -2.59 37.46 13.00
N PRO A 975 -2.70 36.91 14.23
CA PRO A 975 -1.58 36.26 14.89
C PRO A 975 -1.01 35.08 14.08
N VAL A 976 0.31 34.88 14.15
CA VAL A 976 1.04 33.72 13.64
C VAL A 976 1.29 32.77 14.79
N LEU A 977 0.95 31.50 14.63
CA LEU A 977 1.08 30.47 15.67
C LEU A 977 2.02 29.35 15.21
N GLY A 978 2.61 28.62 16.15
CA GLY A 978 3.38 27.41 15.89
C GLY A 978 3.59 26.58 17.14
N ALA A 979 3.91 25.30 16.94
CA ALA A 979 4.20 24.37 18.03
C ALA A 979 5.30 23.37 17.63
N HIS A 980 5.88 22.73 18.64
CA HIS A 980 6.77 21.59 18.47
C HIS A 980 6.31 20.46 19.40
N GLY A 981 6.24 19.22 18.91
CA GLY A 981 5.83 18.08 19.75
C GLY A 981 6.85 17.84 20.86
N GLU A 982 6.43 17.91 22.12
CA GLU A 982 7.30 17.68 23.29
C GLU A 982 6.65 16.69 24.26
N SER A 983 7.49 15.88 24.91
CA SER A 983 7.09 14.78 25.80
C SER A 983 6.57 15.21 27.18
N GLY A 984 6.51 16.51 27.49
CA GLY A 984 6.24 17.04 28.83
C GLY A 984 7.42 16.92 29.80
N LYS A 985 8.63 16.57 29.32
CA LYS A 985 9.83 16.42 30.15
C LYS A 985 10.54 17.76 30.37
N THR A 986 10.35 18.71 29.47
CA THR A 986 11.09 19.98 29.51
C THR A 986 10.30 21.09 30.20
N LEU A 987 9.01 21.25 29.87
CA LEU A 987 8.11 22.20 30.53
C LEU A 987 6.70 21.62 30.57
N ARG A 988 6.21 21.34 31.79
CA ARG A 988 4.84 20.84 32.00
C ARG A 988 4.12 21.64 33.08
N VAL A 989 2.84 21.89 32.83
CA VAL A 989 1.92 22.53 33.77
C VAL A 989 0.84 21.50 34.11
N PRO A 990 0.80 20.97 35.34
CA PRO A 990 -0.18 19.96 35.73
C PRO A 990 -1.55 20.59 36.00
N PHE A 991 -2.57 19.74 36.02
CA PHE A 991 -3.92 20.15 36.43
C PHE A 991 -3.95 20.45 37.94
N PRO A 992 -4.62 21.55 38.39
CA PRO A 992 -4.78 21.86 39.80
C PRO A 992 -5.42 20.73 40.62
N GLY A 993 -4.93 20.49 41.84
CA GLY A 993 -5.49 19.47 42.75
C GLY A 993 -5.02 18.03 42.52
N THR A 994 -4.16 17.77 41.53
CA THR A 994 -3.55 16.44 41.30
C THR A 994 -2.39 16.09 42.25
N GLY A 995 -1.95 17.05 43.06
CA GLY A 995 -0.73 16.94 43.88
C GLY A 995 0.58 17.06 43.08
N ALA A 996 0.51 17.17 41.75
CA ALA A 996 1.67 17.46 40.91
C ALA A 996 1.91 18.98 40.82
N HIS A 997 3.18 19.36 40.72
CA HIS A 997 3.61 20.76 40.58
C HIS A 997 4.18 21.07 39.20
N VAL A 998 4.17 22.35 38.82
CA VAL A 998 4.84 22.85 37.61
C VAL A 998 6.29 22.37 37.59
N HIS A 999 6.75 21.87 36.44
CA HIS A 999 8.13 21.44 36.24
C HIS A 999 8.73 22.12 35.02
N MET A 1000 9.95 22.64 35.17
CA MET A 1000 10.66 23.34 34.12
C MET A 1000 12.18 23.07 34.14
N ASP A 1001 12.77 22.78 32.97
CA ASP A 1001 14.23 22.84 32.77
C ASP A 1001 14.61 24.25 32.31
N GLY A 1002 14.94 25.10 33.28
CA GLY A 1002 15.19 26.53 33.03
C GLY A 1002 16.30 26.81 32.02
N GLY A 1003 17.35 25.96 31.94
CA GLY A 1003 18.46 26.15 31.00
C GLY A 1003 18.04 25.93 29.55
N ARG A 1004 17.30 24.84 29.29
CA ARG A 1004 16.76 24.55 27.95
C ARG A 1004 15.68 25.54 27.53
N ILE A 1005 14.77 25.87 28.45
CA ILE A 1005 13.67 26.81 28.19
C ILE A 1005 14.22 28.20 27.84
N PHE A 1006 15.28 28.65 28.51
CA PHE A 1006 15.89 29.95 28.22
C PHE A 1006 16.28 30.10 26.75
N VAL A 1007 17.01 29.11 26.21
CA VAL A 1007 17.48 29.13 24.82
C VAL A 1007 16.32 29.02 23.83
N GLU A 1008 15.38 28.10 24.06
CA GLU A 1008 14.26 27.87 23.15
C GLU A 1008 13.28 29.05 23.14
N ALA A 1009 12.96 29.63 24.30
CA ALA A 1009 12.04 30.76 24.39
C ALA A 1009 12.55 31.95 23.58
N ILE A 1010 13.84 32.31 23.71
CA ILE A 1010 14.45 33.43 22.97
C ILE A 1010 14.39 33.18 21.46
N ARG A 1011 14.77 31.97 21.02
CA ARG A 1011 14.77 31.60 19.59
C ARG A 1011 13.35 31.66 19.01
N ARG A 1012 12.40 30.97 19.64
CA ARG A 1012 11.04 30.85 19.12
C ARG A 1012 10.27 32.17 19.16
N MET A 1013 10.41 32.96 20.22
CA MET A 1013 9.79 34.28 20.29
C MET A 1013 10.31 35.23 19.20
N ALA A 1014 11.64 35.25 18.97
CA ALA A 1014 12.24 36.03 17.89
C ALA A 1014 11.70 35.59 16.52
N ASP A 1015 11.70 34.29 16.25
CA ASP A 1015 11.21 33.74 14.98
C ASP A 1015 9.74 34.07 14.73
N MET A 1016 8.88 33.98 15.77
CA MET A 1016 7.46 34.28 15.63
C MET A 1016 7.18 35.76 15.43
N LEU A 1017 7.93 36.64 16.11
CA LEU A 1017 7.82 38.07 15.90
C LEU A 1017 8.21 38.45 14.47
N LEU A 1018 9.32 37.91 13.96
CA LEU A 1018 9.77 38.13 12.58
C LEU A 1018 8.74 37.61 11.56
N LYS A 1019 8.12 36.45 11.81
CA LYS A 1019 7.03 35.94 10.96
C LYS A 1019 5.79 36.83 11.00
N ALA A 1020 5.41 37.35 12.16
CA ALA A 1020 4.28 38.27 12.28
C ALA A 1020 4.55 39.60 11.56
N CYS A 1021 5.78 40.10 11.63
CA CYS A 1021 6.27 41.25 10.86
C CYS A 1021 6.16 40.98 9.35
N ALA A 1022 6.71 39.86 8.88
CA ALA A 1022 6.66 39.46 7.47
C ALA A 1022 5.23 39.29 6.96
N GLN A 1023 4.34 38.65 7.73
CA GLN A 1023 2.93 38.48 7.37
C GLN A 1023 2.20 39.83 7.26
N SER A 1024 2.59 40.80 8.09
CA SER A 1024 1.99 42.14 8.12
C SER A 1024 2.68 43.13 7.18
N ASN A 1025 3.72 42.70 6.46
CA ASN A 1025 4.58 43.56 5.63
C ASN A 1025 5.15 44.77 6.39
N ILE A 1026 5.58 44.54 7.63
CA ILE A 1026 6.18 45.52 8.54
C ILE A 1026 7.60 45.07 8.83
N SER A 1027 8.59 45.97 8.82
CA SER A 1027 9.93 45.60 9.24
C SER A 1027 10.03 45.61 10.77
N LEU A 1028 10.93 44.80 11.33
CA LEU A 1028 11.14 44.75 12.79
C LEU A 1028 11.47 46.13 13.38
N GLN A 1029 12.16 47.00 12.61
CA GLN A 1029 12.54 48.34 13.05
C GLN A 1029 11.37 49.35 13.03
N ASP A 1030 10.28 49.02 12.34
CA ASP A 1030 9.06 49.84 12.32
C ASP A 1030 8.17 49.61 13.54
N LEU A 1031 8.54 48.66 14.42
CA LEU A 1031 7.85 48.44 15.69
C LEU A 1031 8.30 49.51 16.69
N GLY A 1032 7.34 50.29 17.19
CA GLY A 1032 7.60 51.27 18.25
C GLY A 1032 7.79 50.60 19.61
N LEU A 1033 7.18 49.43 19.80
CA LEU A 1033 7.32 48.63 21.02
C LEU A 1033 7.14 47.14 20.72
N VAL A 1034 7.85 46.28 21.46
CA VAL A 1034 7.66 44.84 21.50
C VAL A 1034 7.23 44.45 22.90
N VAL A 1035 6.09 43.77 23.02
CA VAL A 1035 5.59 43.21 24.28
C VAL A 1035 5.74 41.69 24.21
N PRO A 1036 6.88 41.14 24.67
CA PRO A 1036 7.05 39.70 24.76
C PRO A 1036 6.29 39.13 25.96
N HIS A 1037 6.12 37.82 25.98
CA HIS A 1037 5.68 37.12 27.18
C HIS A 1037 6.61 37.47 28.36
N GLN A 1038 6.01 37.87 29.49
CA GLN A 1038 6.72 38.29 30.70
C GLN A 1038 7.19 37.06 31.50
N ALA A 1039 8.06 36.25 30.89
CA ALA A 1039 8.47 34.95 31.42
C ALA A 1039 9.48 35.06 32.57
N ASN A 1040 10.51 35.87 32.31
CA ASN A 1040 11.67 36.12 33.16
C ASN A 1040 12.39 37.36 32.60
N GLY A 1041 12.84 38.29 33.45
CA GLY A 1041 13.52 39.51 33.02
C GLY A 1041 14.77 39.27 32.16
N ARG A 1042 15.50 38.18 32.42
CA ARG A 1042 16.69 37.80 31.62
C ARG A 1042 16.32 37.29 30.23
N ILE A 1043 15.19 36.59 30.09
CA ILE A 1043 14.70 36.13 28.79
C ILE A 1043 14.30 37.34 27.93
N ILE A 1044 13.61 38.31 28.54
CA ILE A 1044 13.20 39.54 27.86
C ILE A 1044 14.44 40.32 27.38
N GLU A 1045 15.44 40.46 28.25
CA GLU A 1045 16.68 41.19 27.92
C GLU A 1045 17.52 40.47 26.85
N ALA A 1046 17.58 39.14 26.90
CA ALA A 1046 18.27 38.36 25.88
C ALA A 1046 17.51 38.37 24.54
N LEU A 1047 16.18 38.39 24.54
CA LEU A 1047 15.37 38.58 23.33
C LEU A 1047 15.61 39.96 22.71
N ARG A 1048 15.63 41.02 23.54
CA ARG A 1048 15.97 42.39 23.10
C ARG A 1048 17.32 42.43 22.41
N THR A 1049 18.34 41.85 23.05
CA THR A 1049 19.70 41.79 22.53
C THR A 1049 19.75 41.00 21.22
N ARG A 1050 19.09 39.85 21.13
CA ARG A 1050 19.04 39.01 19.93
C ARG A 1050 18.41 39.73 18.73
N LEU A 1051 17.35 40.51 18.98
CA LEU A 1051 16.62 41.25 17.96
C LEU A 1051 17.26 42.62 17.64
N ASN A 1052 18.32 43.00 18.36
CA ASN A 1052 19.00 44.28 18.24
C ASN A 1052 18.04 45.48 18.40
N LEU A 1053 17.17 45.40 19.42
CA LEU A 1053 16.19 46.44 19.76
C LEU A 1053 16.74 47.36 20.88
N ALA A 1054 16.36 48.64 20.86
CA ALA A 1054 16.70 49.58 21.92
C ALA A 1054 16.00 49.20 23.25
N GLU A 1055 16.55 49.65 24.38
CA GLU A 1055 16.01 49.35 25.72
C GLU A 1055 14.55 49.80 25.89
N ASN A 1056 14.20 50.97 25.34
CA ASN A 1056 12.83 51.49 25.34
C ASN A 1056 11.90 50.84 24.30
N GLN A 1057 12.40 49.97 23.42
CA GLN A 1057 11.59 49.27 22.41
C GLN A 1057 11.07 47.91 22.89
N VAL A 1058 11.47 47.40 24.06
CA VAL A 1058 10.97 46.12 24.60
C VAL A 1058 10.36 46.34 25.98
N TRP A 1059 9.07 46.01 26.12
CA TRP A 1059 8.36 46.19 27.38
C TRP A 1059 8.71 45.10 28.39
N ASN A 1060 9.08 45.52 29.60
CA ASN A 1060 9.38 44.65 30.71
C ASN A 1060 8.72 45.18 32.00
N GLU A 1061 7.64 44.55 32.42
CA GLU A 1061 6.93 44.87 33.68
C GLU A 1061 7.00 43.75 34.71
N ILE A 1062 7.78 42.69 34.44
CA ILE A 1062 7.86 41.50 35.30
C ILE A 1062 8.33 41.82 36.72
N ARG A 1063 9.09 42.92 36.90
CA ARG A 1063 9.75 43.32 38.16
C ARG A 1063 8.81 43.31 39.37
N PHE A 1064 7.60 43.86 39.25
CA PHE A 1064 6.66 43.96 40.36
C PHE A 1064 5.42 43.08 40.19
N GLN A 1065 5.47 42.20 39.20
CA GLN A 1065 4.32 41.45 38.73
C GLN A 1065 4.55 39.95 38.88
N GLY A 1066 5.70 39.45 38.43
CA GLY A 1066 5.95 38.03 38.20
C GLY A 1066 5.34 37.51 36.89
N ASN A 1067 5.58 36.24 36.60
CA ASN A 1067 5.06 35.55 35.42
C ASN A 1067 3.62 35.07 35.67
N THR A 1068 2.68 35.63 34.93
CA THR A 1068 1.24 35.31 35.04
C THR A 1068 0.76 34.38 33.91
N SER A 1069 1.67 33.59 33.32
CA SER A 1069 1.40 32.67 32.21
C SER A 1069 0.65 33.36 31.05
N SER A 1070 -0.52 32.85 30.64
CA SER A 1070 -1.30 33.38 29.52
C SER A 1070 -1.71 34.84 29.72
N SER A 1071 -1.85 35.29 30.97
CA SER A 1071 -2.22 36.67 31.30
C SER A 1071 -1.10 37.69 31.11
N SER A 1072 0.15 37.28 30.91
CA SER A 1072 1.29 38.22 30.93
C SER A 1072 1.31 39.25 29.80
N ILE A 1073 0.96 38.87 28.57
CA ILE A 1073 0.90 39.80 27.43
C ILE A 1073 -0.27 40.78 27.56
N PRO A 1074 -1.53 40.34 27.76
CA PRO A 1074 -2.65 41.28 27.85
C PRO A 1074 -2.55 42.22 29.05
N LEU A 1075 -1.91 41.78 30.13
CA LEU A 1075 -1.68 42.59 31.32
C LEU A 1075 -0.64 43.70 31.09
N ALA A 1076 0.38 43.39 30.30
CA ALA A 1076 1.35 44.38 29.82
C ALA A 1076 0.71 45.35 28.84
N LEU A 1077 -0.16 44.87 27.96
CA LEU A 1077 -0.91 45.72 27.05
C LEU A 1077 -1.84 46.68 27.80
N ASP A 1078 -2.53 46.23 28.85
CA ASP A 1078 -3.38 47.10 29.68
C ASP A 1078 -2.57 48.25 30.28
N THR A 1079 -1.35 47.99 30.76
CA THR A 1079 -0.43 49.03 31.25
C THR A 1079 0.04 49.97 30.13
N VAL A 1080 0.52 49.41 29.01
CA VAL A 1080 1.10 50.15 27.88
C VAL A 1080 0.07 51.08 27.25
N LEU A 1081 -1.11 50.56 26.93
CA LEU A 1081 -2.18 51.29 26.25
C LEU A 1081 -2.72 52.45 27.10
N ARG A 1082 -2.59 52.38 28.43
CA ARG A 1082 -2.99 53.45 29.36
C ARG A 1082 -1.90 54.51 29.60
N ARG A 1083 -0.61 54.19 29.38
CA ARG A 1083 0.53 55.09 29.66
C ARG A 1083 1.02 55.89 28.45
N ASP A 1084 1.13 55.27 27.28
CA ASP A 1084 1.78 55.87 26.12
C ASP A 1084 0.96 55.67 24.84
N LYS A 1085 0.50 56.79 24.26
CA LYS A 1085 -0.26 56.83 22.99
C LYS A 1085 0.61 57.19 21.79
N SER A 1086 1.92 57.37 21.97
CA SER A 1086 2.85 57.78 20.89
C SER A 1086 3.34 56.60 20.03
N THR A 1087 3.29 55.38 20.55
CA THR A 1087 3.67 54.15 19.83
C THR A 1087 2.65 53.83 18.74
N GLN A 1088 3.07 53.69 17.49
CA GLN A 1088 2.13 53.39 16.38
C GLN A 1088 1.92 51.89 16.14
N ARG A 1089 2.90 51.05 16.46
CA ARG A 1089 2.88 49.60 16.19
C ARG A 1089 3.52 48.82 17.32
N ILE A 1090 2.80 47.83 17.85
CA ILE A 1090 3.23 46.96 18.94
C ILE A 1090 3.38 45.54 18.42
N GLY A 1091 4.56 44.94 18.55
CA GLY A 1091 4.80 43.53 18.27
C GLY A 1091 4.61 42.65 19.50
N LEU A 1092 3.90 41.54 19.37
CA LEU A 1092 3.70 40.55 20.43
C LEU A 1092 4.45 39.27 20.09
N CYS A 1093 5.02 38.60 21.09
CA CYS A 1093 5.58 37.26 20.91
C CYS A 1093 5.54 36.44 22.21
N THR A 1094 5.36 35.13 22.10
CA THR A 1094 5.20 34.23 23.25
C THR A 1094 5.80 32.85 23.01
N PHE A 1095 6.15 32.19 24.12
CA PHE A 1095 6.54 30.79 24.23
C PHE A 1095 5.89 30.19 25.49
N GLY A 1096 5.28 29.02 25.38
CA GLY A 1096 4.54 28.37 26.47
C GLY A 1096 4.78 26.87 26.60
N ALA A 1097 4.24 26.30 27.69
CA ALA A 1097 4.26 24.85 27.94
C ALA A 1097 3.59 24.07 26.80
N GLY A 1098 4.02 22.81 26.60
CA GLY A 1098 3.67 22.05 25.40
C GLY A 1098 4.39 22.54 24.14
N TYR A 1099 5.43 23.37 24.29
CA TYR A 1099 6.27 23.89 23.20
C TYR A 1099 5.46 24.65 22.13
N THR A 1100 4.47 25.41 22.61
CA THR A 1100 3.64 26.30 21.80
C THR A 1100 4.23 27.71 21.77
N PHE A 1101 4.12 28.42 20.66
CA PHE A 1101 4.66 29.76 20.48
C PHE A 1101 3.85 30.55 19.46
N GLY A 1102 3.92 31.87 19.53
CA GLY A 1102 3.18 32.73 18.61
C GLY A 1102 3.71 34.15 18.55
N GLY A 1103 3.25 34.91 17.57
CA GLY A 1103 3.55 36.33 17.40
C GLY A 1103 2.39 37.07 16.74
N ALA A 1104 2.22 38.35 17.01
CA ALA A 1104 1.16 39.18 16.44
C ALA A 1104 1.61 40.64 16.33
N ILE A 1105 0.93 41.44 15.48
CA ILE A 1105 1.15 42.88 15.40
C ILE A 1105 -0.15 43.60 15.74
N LEU A 1106 -0.06 44.59 16.63
CA LEU A 1106 -1.12 45.55 16.93
C LEU A 1106 -0.74 46.91 16.36
N GLU A 1107 -1.70 47.64 15.80
CA GLU A 1107 -1.48 49.03 15.37
C GLU A 1107 -2.42 49.98 16.13
N LEU A 1108 -1.86 51.03 16.71
CA LEU A 1108 -2.62 52.04 17.47
C LEU A 1108 -3.13 53.11 16.50
N GLY A 1109 -4.43 53.41 16.58
CA GLY A 1109 -5.06 54.40 15.71
C GLY A 1109 -4.50 55.81 15.97
N ARG A 1110 -4.18 56.57 14.90
CA ARG A 1110 -3.80 57.99 15.01
C ARG A 1110 -4.87 58.80 15.78
N PRO A 1111 -4.48 59.83 16.56
CA PRO A 1111 -5.41 60.92 16.85
C PRO A 1111 -5.91 61.50 15.52
N ARG A 1112 -7.22 61.56 15.32
CA ARG A 1112 -7.80 62.37 14.24
C ARG A 1112 -7.53 63.84 14.58
N ASP A 1113 -6.53 64.43 13.94
CA ASP A 1113 -6.31 65.86 13.96
C ASP A 1113 -6.50 66.42 12.54
N GLY A 1114 -7.32 67.45 12.40
CA GLY A 1114 -7.40 68.23 11.15
C GLY A 1114 -8.78 68.48 10.53
N SER A 1115 -9.82 68.82 11.30
CA SER A 1115 -10.81 69.78 10.79
C SER A 1115 -10.26 71.20 10.99
N ARG A 1116 -9.72 71.80 9.92
CA ARG A 1116 -9.97 73.22 9.69
C ARG A 1116 -11.34 73.33 9.05
N ILE A 1117 -12.27 73.99 9.72
CA ILE A 1117 -13.12 75.10 9.26
C ILE A 1117 -13.92 75.53 10.50
N SER A 1118 -13.88 76.84 10.75
CA SER A 1118 -14.67 77.67 11.69
C SER A 1118 -15.73 77.01 12.56
#